data_AF-A0A4Q4UIW7-F1
#
_entry.id   AF-A0A4Q4UIW7-F1
#
_cell.length_a   1.000
_cell.length_b   1.000
_cell.length_c   1.000
_cell.angle_alpha   90.00
_cell.angle_beta   90.00
_cell.angle_gamma   90.00
#
_symmetry.space_group_name_H-M   'P 1'
#
loop_
_entity.id
_entity.type
_entity.pdbx_description
1 polymer ?
#
loop_
_entity_poly.entity_id
_entity_poly.type
_entity_poly.pdbx_seq_one_letter_code
_entity_poly.pdbx_strand_id
1 'polypeptide(L)'
;MEYGVEDVPLGAGLPPDDIHAVSVSLPRWEDAEGWARKDDKTLKVMKTGYPRFFIQPLIQRLAEELSSQVDPDRDVFLYPAGMKAIFDVARTVSQSISDVLEELLIEYSFLYVDTIKILSKFGMNDVIIYGFGSASELDELEERLRSGTRIGALFTEFPTNPLLTCIDLHRVRRLADRYDFVVVCDDTVGTSVNVDILQLVDVVVTSLTKLFSGACNVMGGSAILNPQSRHYGKLQEILSDMFEDTYFPEDARVMARNCADFPQRVKRINGNAQDVATLLHSRTDLVKHVYYPSIGPSKHFYDLVRRPGGGYGYLLSVEFVKPAAAVAFFNALRVAKGPSLGTSFTLACPYTLFAHYGEMDTVAAYGVVEHLPSIKTAVVAVMAGPTLARTSQEVSKGKANPLDESFQKIVAKALEEWHVPGLSIAVIDGDDTWAEGYGSATLDSTPVTPSTLFYTGSTTKAFTCAILAMMMESGDEEKRSPSLSALGWRTPISSLIRDDFVLQDEWATAHLTLEDALSHRTGFPRHDRALAMHYGDDDHPVTMRDFARSLRHLPAVAEPRVAWRYCNYMYLVASHVIQTLTGRWLGTTMREWIWAPLGMKSTYFSLEDAQAGPEDLASGYCWDYRNGGGYERVPFMDLTGVSGAGGIVSNVLDYARWVRSLLREEGPVPKAAHAALKTPRMVMPPDSRKGFDAPMAYALGWMTSTYKGHRVYTHGGGMETYGADIFFFPDLDYGVVTMGNTAITSNVVGQLMAWKLINDKLGVPEKERSDWEGFAKKAFDEMLAAADGAVDRLYPGRADPPLPRALPLGDYAGTYFHAAYRNIIVEVMDKSDGIDGKRELKAAREDFVWKMTFEFEHVSGEFWVIYGEPRGSGGVRTQLGKAEFKIGITGKVEALKAEFFQDGSEGVVLFEKIA
;
A
#
# COMPACT_ATOMS: atom_id res chain seq x y z
N MET A 1 20.39 18.99 11.69
CA MET A 1 21.64 18.47 11.11
C MET A 1 22.46 19.65 10.65
N GLU A 2 23.54 19.96 11.34
CA GLU A 2 24.57 20.89 10.84
C GLU A 2 25.46 20.09 9.87
N TYR A 3 25.45 20.43 8.57
CA TYR A 3 26.37 19.85 7.61
C TYR A 3 27.68 20.64 7.66
N GLY A 4 28.68 20.15 8.38
CA GLY A 4 30.06 20.61 8.25
C GLY A 4 30.59 20.17 6.87
N VAL A 5 30.98 21.14 6.03
CA VAL A 5 31.30 20.94 4.60
C VAL A 5 32.80 20.66 4.37
N GLU A 6 33.58 20.38 5.41
CA GLU A 6 35.06 20.40 5.29
C GLU A 6 35.70 19.15 4.64
N ASP A 7 34.95 18.05 4.41
CA ASP A 7 35.54 16.77 3.93
C ASP A 7 34.80 16.08 2.75
N VAL A 8 34.10 16.81 1.88
CA VAL A 8 33.38 16.19 0.74
C VAL A 8 34.30 16.00 -0.48
N PRO A 9 34.57 14.76 -0.95
CA PRO A 9 35.52 14.50 -2.05
C PRO A 9 35.10 15.17 -3.38
N LEU A 10 36.09 15.54 -4.22
CA LEU A 10 35.87 16.02 -5.59
C LEU A 10 34.90 15.08 -6.34
N GLY A 11 33.84 15.66 -6.92
CA GLY A 11 32.87 14.94 -7.71
C GLY A 11 31.75 14.26 -6.91
N ALA A 12 31.77 14.30 -5.58
CA ALA A 12 30.66 13.82 -4.76
C ALA A 12 29.51 14.83 -4.70
N GLY A 13 28.28 14.35 -4.49
CA GLY A 13 27.09 15.20 -4.39
C GLY A 13 27.09 16.12 -3.18
N LEU A 14 26.40 17.26 -3.29
CA LEU A 14 26.06 18.15 -2.19
C LEU A 14 24.53 18.30 -2.08
N PRO A 15 23.89 17.77 -1.01
CA PRO A 15 24.51 17.11 0.14
C PRO A 15 25.15 15.74 -0.18
N PRO A 16 26.17 15.30 0.59
CA PRO A 16 26.83 14.01 0.38
C PRO A 16 25.87 12.84 0.50
N ASP A 17 26.09 11.79 -0.30
CA ASP A 17 25.28 10.56 -0.36
C ASP A 17 23.79 10.75 -0.71
N ASP A 18 23.37 12.00 -0.95
CA ASP A 18 22.07 12.30 -1.53
C ASP A 18 22.13 12.09 -3.05
N ILE A 19 21.39 11.08 -3.48
CA ILE A 19 21.25 10.74 -4.90
C ILE A 19 20.54 11.84 -5.71
N HIS A 20 19.89 12.81 -5.04
CA HIS A 20 19.24 13.98 -5.63
C HIS A 20 20.10 15.25 -5.60
N ALA A 21 21.36 15.16 -5.19
CA ALA A 21 22.25 16.31 -5.16
C ALA A 21 22.42 16.93 -6.56
N VAL A 22 21.83 18.12 -6.76
CA VAL A 22 21.97 18.94 -7.99
C VAL A 22 23.22 19.81 -7.99
N SER A 23 24.03 19.70 -6.94
CA SER A 23 25.32 20.36 -6.78
C SER A 23 26.39 19.32 -6.49
N VAL A 24 27.63 19.68 -6.74
CA VAL A 24 28.80 18.79 -6.68
C VAL A 24 29.92 19.46 -5.91
N SER A 25 30.66 18.66 -5.15
CA SER A 25 31.83 19.13 -4.44
C SER A 25 32.99 19.39 -5.40
N LEU A 26 33.44 20.65 -5.40
CA LEU A 26 34.66 21.13 -6.05
C LEU A 26 35.55 21.73 -4.95
N PRO A 27 36.25 20.90 -4.16
CA PRO A 27 36.86 21.33 -2.90
C PRO A 27 38.04 22.29 -3.06
N ARG A 28 38.66 22.36 -4.26
CA ARG A 28 39.79 23.25 -4.54
C ARG A 28 39.54 24.14 -5.75
N TRP A 29 40.25 25.26 -5.81
CA TRP A 29 40.20 26.17 -6.96
C TRP A 29 40.63 25.50 -8.28
N GLU A 30 41.63 24.60 -8.22
CA GLU A 30 42.06 23.78 -9.37
C GLU A 30 40.93 22.90 -9.91
N ASP A 31 40.04 22.39 -9.04
CA ASP A 31 38.91 21.56 -9.43
C ASP A 31 37.82 22.39 -10.12
N ALA A 32 37.60 23.63 -9.66
CA ALA A 32 36.69 24.56 -10.30
C ALA A 32 37.20 25.03 -11.67
N GLU A 33 38.50 25.31 -11.80
CA GLU A 33 39.12 25.60 -13.10
C GLU A 33 39.05 24.40 -14.05
N GLY A 34 39.25 23.20 -13.51
CA GLY A 34 39.15 21.97 -14.28
C GLY A 34 37.74 21.68 -14.79
N TRP A 35 36.73 21.88 -13.93
CA TRP A 35 35.32 21.80 -14.30
C TRP A 35 34.96 22.84 -15.38
N ALA A 36 35.40 24.09 -15.22
CA ALA A 36 35.14 25.17 -16.18
C ALA A 36 35.81 24.94 -17.55
N ARG A 37 37.00 24.31 -17.55
CA ARG A 37 37.73 23.94 -18.78
C ARG A 37 37.29 22.60 -19.37
N LYS A 38 36.36 21.89 -18.71
CA LYS A 38 35.91 20.54 -19.07
C LYS A 38 37.08 19.55 -19.24
N ASP A 39 38.06 19.59 -18.34
CA ASP A 39 39.19 18.66 -18.43
C ASP A 39 38.82 17.23 -18.01
N ASP A 40 39.49 16.26 -18.64
CA ASP A 40 39.26 14.82 -18.45
C ASP A 40 39.43 14.32 -17.01
N LYS A 41 40.39 14.87 -16.26
CA LYS A 41 40.70 14.44 -14.89
C LYS A 41 39.56 14.83 -13.96
N THR A 42 39.02 16.04 -14.13
CA THR A 42 37.92 16.56 -13.33
C THR A 42 36.61 15.86 -13.68
N LEU A 43 36.27 15.72 -14.97
CA LEU A 43 34.99 15.13 -15.37
C LEU A 43 34.86 13.64 -15.03
N LYS A 44 35.94 12.85 -15.09
CA LYS A 44 35.91 11.40 -14.82
C LYS A 44 35.55 11.01 -13.39
N VAL A 45 35.75 11.91 -12.43
CA VAL A 45 35.47 11.64 -11.00
C VAL A 45 34.11 12.18 -10.56
N MET A 46 33.38 12.89 -11.43
CA MET A 46 32.08 13.46 -11.13
C MET A 46 31.01 12.37 -11.04
N LYS A 47 30.34 12.28 -9.90
CA LYS A 47 29.19 11.38 -9.68
C LYS A 47 27.85 12.07 -10.01
N THR A 48 27.82 13.38 -9.89
CA THR A 48 26.68 14.26 -10.16
C THR A 48 27.20 15.65 -10.53
N GLY A 49 26.33 16.54 -10.98
CA GLY A 49 26.64 17.92 -11.27
C GLY A 49 25.38 18.72 -11.53
N TYR A 50 25.55 20.03 -11.74
CA TYR A 50 24.42 20.89 -12.09
C TYR A 50 23.92 20.53 -13.50
N PRO A 51 22.65 20.10 -13.67
CA PRO A 51 22.18 19.46 -14.91
C PRO A 51 22.41 20.28 -16.19
N ARG A 52 22.43 21.62 -16.09
CA ARG A 52 22.71 22.51 -17.24
C ARG A 52 24.11 22.31 -17.84
N PHE A 53 25.08 21.84 -17.06
CA PHE A 53 26.49 21.82 -17.44
C PHE A 53 27.12 20.42 -17.29
N PHE A 54 26.36 19.45 -16.79
CA PHE A 54 26.83 18.10 -16.49
C PHE A 54 25.73 17.08 -16.79
N ILE A 55 26.01 16.17 -17.72
CA ILE A 55 25.11 15.06 -18.05
C ILE A 55 25.29 13.97 -17.00
N GLN A 56 24.19 13.55 -16.37
CA GLN A 56 24.25 12.54 -15.32
C GLN A 56 24.67 11.16 -15.89
N PRO A 57 25.55 10.39 -15.20
CA PRO A 57 25.96 9.05 -15.68
C PRO A 57 24.80 8.05 -15.85
N LEU A 58 23.67 8.26 -15.19
CA LEU A 58 22.44 7.49 -15.42
C LEU A 58 21.81 7.79 -16.78
N ILE A 59 21.86 9.05 -17.22
CA ILE A 59 21.34 9.51 -18.50
C ILE A 59 22.25 8.97 -19.63
N GLN A 60 23.57 8.98 -19.44
CA GLN A 60 24.52 8.36 -20.38
C GLN A 60 24.27 6.85 -20.57
N ARG A 61 24.04 6.11 -19.47
CA ARG A 61 23.69 4.68 -19.54
C ARG A 61 22.36 4.42 -20.26
N LEU A 62 21.36 5.28 -20.06
CA LEU A 62 20.11 5.19 -20.81
C LEU A 62 20.32 5.41 -22.31
N ALA A 63 21.24 6.31 -22.69
CA ALA A 63 21.59 6.54 -24.09
C ALA A 63 22.23 5.29 -24.73
N GLU A 64 23.10 4.58 -23.99
CA GLU A 64 23.68 3.30 -24.42
C GLU A 64 22.62 2.21 -24.69
N GLU A 65 21.55 2.16 -23.90
CA GLU A 65 20.47 1.17 -24.06
C GLU A 65 19.58 1.42 -25.29
N LEU A 66 19.53 2.65 -25.81
CA LEU A 66 18.65 3.02 -26.92
C LEU A 66 19.17 2.59 -28.29
N SER A 67 20.49 2.66 -28.49
CA SER A 67 21.10 2.25 -29.75
C SER A 67 22.55 1.84 -29.55
N SER A 68 22.88 0.63 -29.97
CA SER A 68 24.25 0.16 -30.11
C SER A 68 24.89 0.51 -31.46
N GLN A 69 24.16 1.20 -32.35
CA GLN A 69 24.60 1.51 -33.71
C GLN A 69 25.33 2.85 -33.83
N VAL A 70 25.24 3.71 -32.82
CA VAL A 70 25.77 5.08 -32.83
C VAL A 70 26.56 5.35 -31.56
N ASP A 71 27.29 6.46 -31.52
CA ASP A 71 27.98 6.90 -30.31
C ASP A 71 26.94 7.50 -29.33
N PRO A 72 26.68 6.87 -28.17
CA PRO A 72 25.63 7.31 -27.26
C PRO A 72 25.89 8.70 -26.66
N ASP A 73 27.15 9.11 -26.51
CA ASP A 73 27.50 10.43 -25.95
C ASP A 73 27.38 11.56 -26.97
N ARG A 74 27.33 11.24 -28.26
CA ARG A 74 27.38 12.21 -29.36
C ARG A 74 26.11 12.25 -30.20
N ASP A 75 25.47 11.10 -30.38
CA ASP A 75 24.42 10.90 -31.38
C ASP A 75 23.05 10.61 -30.75
N VAL A 76 22.98 10.40 -29.43
CA VAL A 76 21.74 10.12 -28.69
C VAL A 76 21.45 11.25 -27.70
N PHE A 77 20.27 11.85 -27.85
CA PHE A 77 19.82 12.98 -27.04
C PHE A 77 18.57 12.58 -26.25
N LEU A 78 18.60 12.73 -24.93
CA LEU A 78 17.51 12.35 -24.03
C LEU A 78 16.75 13.57 -23.51
N TYR A 79 15.42 13.45 -23.46
CA TYR A 79 14.51 14.54 -23.13
C TYR A 79 13.48 14.13 -22.07
N PRO A 80 12.92 15.09 -21.30
CA PRO A 80 11.85 14.83 -20.33
C PRO A 80 10.57 14.22 -20.91
N ALA A 81 10.33 14.38 -22.22
CA ALA A 81 9.15 13.86 -22.89
C ALA A 81 9.41 13.68 -24.40
N GLY A 82 8.71 12.73 -25.04
CA GLY A 82 8.73 12.54 -26.50
C GLY A 82 8.44 13.82 -27.27
N MET A 83 7.47 14.62 -26.82
CA MET A 83 7.14 15.89 -27.48
C MET A 83 8.27 16.92 -27.44
N LYS A 84 9.13 16.91 -26.40
CA LYS A 84 10.31 17.77 -26.34
C LYS A 84 11.37 17.33 -27.35
N ALA A 85 11.54 16.02 -27.54
CA ALA A 85 12.44 15.49 -28.57
C ALA A 85 11.97 15.92 -29.97
N ILE A 86 10.67 15.76 -30.27
CA ILE A 86 10.07 16.21 -31.54
C ILE A 86 10.27 17.71 -31.76
N PHE A 87 10.03 18.53 -30.72
CA PHE A 87 10.19 19.97 -30.78
C PHE A 87 11.61 20.40 -31.13
N ASP A 88 12.61 19.85 -30.44
CA ASP A 88 14.02 20.22 -30.68
C ASP A 88 14.50 19.73 -32.05
N VAL A 89 14.10 18.53 -32.47
CA VAL A 89 14.42 18.00 -33.81
C VAL A 89 13.77 18.88 -34.89
N ALA A 90 12.49 19.25 -34.75
CA ALA A 90 11.82 20.14 -35.71
C ALA A 90 12.54 21.49 -35.85
N ARG A 91 12.97 22.09 -34.74
CA ARG A 91 13.74 23.33 -34.75
C ARG A 91 15.13 23.16 -35.35
N THR A 92 15.82 22.07 -35.03
CA THR A 92 17.14 21.72 -35.58
C THR A 92 17.05 21.58 -37.09
N VAL A 93 16.08 20.82 -37.57
CA VAL A 93 15.82 20.63 -38.99
C VAL A 93 15.55 21.97 -39.65
N SER A 94 14.65 22.79 -39.11
CA SER A 94 14.35 24.15 -39.62
C SER A 94 15.60 25.04 -39.74
N GLN A 95 16.50 25.02 -38.75
CA GLN A 95 17.75 25.78 -38.83
C GLN A 95 18.76 25.17 -39.83
N SER A 96 18.79 23.84 -39.93
CA SER A 96 19.70 23.12 -40.83
C SER A 96 19.39 23.34 -42.32
N ILE A 97 18.13 23.64 -42.67
CA ILE A 97 17.66 23.77 -44.04
C ILE A 97 17.45 25.23 -44.48
N SER A 98 17.82 26.20 -43.64
CA SER A 98 17.62 27.65 -43.85
C SER A 98 18.21 28.22 -45.15
N ASP A 99 19.12 27.50 -45.80
CA ASP A 99 19.75 27.88 -47.07
C ASP A 99 19.07 27.25 -48.31
N VAL A 100 18.12 26.33 -48.12
CA VAL A 100 17.45 25.56 -49.19
C VAL A 100 16.04 26.13 -49.43
N LEU A 101 15.80 26.49 -50.69
CA LEU A 101 14.58 27.09 -51.25
C LEU A 101 13.27 26.46 -50.73
N GLU A 102 12.36 27.35 -50.29
CA GLU A 102 10.96 27.15 -49.87
C GLU A 102 10.76 26.22 -48.65
N GLU A 103 10.23 26.81 -47.57
CA GLU A 103 10.14 26.31 -46.19
C GLU A 103 9.15 25.13 -45.99
N LEU A 104 9.05 24.23 -46.97
CA LEU A 104 8.00 23.22 -47.02
C LEU A 104 8.36 22.00 -46.18
N LEU A 105 7.58 21.78 -45.12
CA LEU A 105 7.62 20.60 -44.28
C LEU A 105 6.51 19.63 -44.69
N ILE A 106 6.85 18.37 -44.91
CA ILE A 106 5.86 17.35 -45.23
C ILE A 106 5.60 16.47 -44.03
N GLU A 107 4.36 16.50 -43.56
CA GLU A 107 3.81 15.49 -42.69
C GLU A 107 3.21 14.37 -43.55
N TYR A 108 3.69 13.15 -43.34
CA TYR A 108 3.20 12.00 -44.08
C TYR A 108 2.51 11.00 -43.14
N SER A 109 1.25 10.71 -43.44
CA SER A 109 0.26 10.00 -42.62
C SER A 109 -0.27 10.81 -41.43
N PHE A 110 -1.30 10.27 -40.78
CA PHE A 110 -1.91 10.84 -39.59
C PHE A 110 -0.98 10.59 -38.39
N LEU A 111 -0.12 11.57 -38.09
CA LEU A 111 0.78 11.52 -36.94
C LEU A 111 0.01 11.75 -35.64
N TYR A 112 0.68 11.50 -34.52
CA TYR A 112 0.20 11.89 -33.21
C TYR A 112 -0.15 13.39 -33.19
N VAL A 113 -1.35 13.72 -32.71
CA VAL A 113 -1.95 15.06 -32.80
C VAL A 113 -1.05 16.20 -32.34
N ASP A 114 -0.24 15.98 -31.32
CA ASP A 114 0.64 17.03 -30.80
C ASP A 114 1.91 17.19 -31.66
N THR A 115 2.32 16.18 -32.41
CA THR A 115 3.37 16.29 -33.44
C THR A 115 2.91 17.28 -34.50
N ILE A 116 1.70 17.09 -35.04
CA ILE A 116 1.09 18.01 -36.01
C ILE A 116 1.10 19.44 -35.47
N LYS A 117 0.64 19.63 -34.23
CA LYS A 117 0.57 20.96 -33.61
C LYS A 117 1.95 21.58 -33.40
N ILE A 118 2.97 20.79 -33.05
CA ILE A 118 4.33 21.30 -32.91
C ILE A 118 4.89 21.73 -34.26
N LEU A 119 4.72 20.89 -35.28
CA LEU A 119 5.14 21.19 -36.63
C LEU A 119 4.42 22.44 -37.16
N SER A 120 3.09 22.52 -37.04
CA SER A 120 2.33 23.70 -37.53
C SER A 120 2.58 24.99 -36.74
N LYS A 121 2.89 24.92 -35.44
CA LYS A 121 3.09 26.14 -34.61
C LYS A 121 4.54 26.61 -34.56
N PHE A 122 5.48 25.68 -34.63
CA PHE A 122 6.90 25.94 -34.34
C PHE A 122 7.83 25.40 -35.44
N GLY A 123 7.34 24.54 -36.33
CA GLY A 123 8.06 23.94 -37.46
C GLY A 123 7.70 24.60 -38.79
N MET A 124 8.18 25.82 -39.00
CA MET A 124 8.15 26.57 -40.28
C MET A 124 6.76 26.98 -40.82
N ASN A 125 6.75 27.88 -41.81
CA ASN A 125 5.53 28.60 -42.24
C ASN A 125 4.61 27.81 -43.20
N ASP A 126 5.09 26.74 -43.87
CA ASP A 126 4.32 25.97 -44.86
C ASP A 126 4.39 24.45 -44.62
N VAL A 127 3.44 23.89 -43.84
CA VAL A 127 3.32 22.44 -43.60
C VAL A 127 2.28 21.82 -44.55
N ILE A 128 2.67 20.81 -45.33
CA ILE A 128 1.75 19.99 -46.15
C ILE A 128 1.50 18.65 -45.47
N ILE A 129 0.22 18.29 -45.36
CA ILE A 129 -0.23 17.08 -44.67
C ILE A 129 -0.76 16.06 -45.71
N TYR A 130 -0.02 14.97 -45.90
CA TYR A 130 -0.45 13.78 -46.63
C TYR A 130 -1.08 12.77 -45.66
N GLY A 131 -2.25 13.10 -45.13
CA GLY A 131 -2.80 12.43 -43.94
C GLY A 131 -3.20 10.96 -44.12
N PHE A 132 -3.40 10.44 -45.34
CA PHE A 132 -3.70 9.00 -45.52
C PHE A 132 -2.44 8.14 -45.51
N GLY A 133 -1.26 8.73 -45.77
CA GLY A 133 0.00 8.02 -45.91
C GLY A 133 0.00 6.95 -47.02
N SER A 134 -0.83 7.12 -48.04
CA SER A 134 -1.12 6.14 -49.09
C SER A 134 -0.05 6.10 -50.19
N ALA A 135 0.13 4.97 -50.87
CA ALA A 135 1.09 4.88 -51.99
C ALA A 135 0.88 5.97 -53.08
N SER A 136 -0.37 6.35 -53.32
CA SER A 136 -0.74 7.44 -54.24
C SER A 136 -0.28 8.82 -53.78
N GLU A 137 -0.27 9.11 -52.48
CA GLU A 137 0.26 10.39 -51.96
C GLU A 137 1.78 10.43 -52.07
N LEU A 138 2.47 9.28 -51.93
CA LEU A 138 3.90 9.20 -52.21
C LEU A 138 4.21 9.37 -53.71
N ASP A 139 3.33 8.88 -54.59
CA ASP A 139 3.41 9.14 -56.04
C ASP A 139 3.24 10.63 -56.35
N GLU A 140 2.27 11.29 -55.72
CA GLU A 140 2.05 12.72 -55.85
C GLU A 140 3.26 13.52 -55.37
N LEU A 141 3.81 13.17 -54.19
CA LEU A 141 5.03 13.80 -53.68
C LEU A 141 6.19 13.63 -54.66
N GLU A 142 6.42 12.42 -55.16
CA GLU A 142 7.48 12.18 -56.13
C GLU A 142 7.28 12.99 -57.42
N GLU A 143 6.06 13.12 -57.91
CA GLU A 143 5.76 13.93 -59.09
C GLU A 143 5.97 15.44 -58.84
N ARG A 144 5.61 15.93 -57.64
CA ARG A 144 5.90 17.31 -57.24
C ARG A 144 7.39 17.59 -57.15
N LEU A 145 8.16 16.66 -56.59
CA LEU A 145 9.63 16.77 -56.55
C LEU A 145 10.23 16.74 -57.95
N ARG A 146 9.71 15.89 -58.86
CA ARG A 146 10.11 15.85 -60.28
C ARG A 146 9.79 17.14 -61.03
N SER A 147 8.64 17.77 -60.73
CA SER A 147 8.21 19.02 -61.36
C SER A 147 8.93 20.26 -60.85
N GLY A 148 9.84 20.11 -59.88
CA GLY A 148 10.73 21.16 -59.40
C GLY A 148 10.45 21.65 -57.99
N THR A 149 9.43 21.09 -57.30
CA THR A 149 9.17 21.39 -55.88
C THR A 149 10.39 21.00 -55.04
N ARG A 150 10.76 21.86 -54.09
CA ARG A 150 11.76 21.57 -53.06
C ARG A 150 11.07 21.48 -51.71
N ILE A 151 11.52 20.55 -50.88
CA ILE A 151 11.05 20.39 -49.50
C ILE A 151 12.28 20.36 -48.62
N GLY A 152 12.18 20.89 -47.39
CA GLY A 152 13.28 20.85 -46.45
C GLY A 152 13.32 19.56 -45.65
N ALA A 153 12.15 19.03 -45.28
CA ALA A 153 12.06 17.79 -44.52
C ALA A 153 10.74 17.04 -44.68
N LEU A 154 10.79 15.74 -44.40
CA LEU A 154 9.65 14.84 -44.28
C LEU A 154 9.63 14.22 -42.88
N PHE A 155 8.52 14.43 -42.16
CA PHE A 155 8.23 13.83 -40.86
C PHE A 155 7.20 12.70 -41.03
N THR A 156 7.48 11.54 -40.45
CA THR A 156 6.60 10.36 -40.50
C THR A 156 6.68 9.55 -39.21
N GLU A 157 5.70 8.69 -38.96
CA GLU A 157 5.74 7.63 -37.95
C GLU A 157 5.91 6.25 -38.60
N PHE A 158 6.49 5.28 -37.90
CA PHE A 158 6.59 3.91 -38.40
C PHE A 158 6.39 2.84 -37.29
N PRO A 159 5.26 2.10 -37.31
CA PRO A 159 3.99 2.38 -38.00
C PRO A 159 3.28 3.61 -37.42
N THR A 160 2.29 4.13 -38.14
CA THR A 160 1.55 5.34 -37.74
C THR A 160 0.55 5.09 -36.61
N ASN A 161 0.29 6.08 -35.76
CA ASN A 161 -0.68 6.00 -34.66
C ASN A 161 -1.93 6.86 -34.97
N PRO A 162 -3.15 6.28 -35.10
CA PRO A 162 -3.55 4.93 -34.66
C PRO A 162 -3.72 3.92 -35.80
N LEU A 163 -3.55 4.31 -37.07
CA LEU A 163 -3.93 3.49 -38.24
C LEU A 163 -2.89 2.43 -38.63
N LEU A 164 -1.71 2.46 -38.01
CA LEU A 164 -0.65 1.46 -38.14
C LEU A 164 -0.23 1.19 -39.59
N THR A 165 -0.27 2.26 -40.39
CA THR A 165 0.16 2.23 -41.78
C THR A 165 1.67 2.42 -41.84
N CYS A 166 2.33 1.70 -42.75
CA CYS A 166 3.77 1.74 -42.93
C CYS A 166 4.10 2.37 -44.29
N ILE A 167 4.87 3.45 -44.29
CA ILE A 167 5.38 4.12 -45.50
C ILE A 167 6.54 3.34 -46.12
N ASP A 168 6.74 3.42 -47.44
CA ASP A 168 7.94 2.88 -48.10
C ASP A 168 9.19 3.72 -47.75
N LEU A 169 9.82 3.45 -46.60
CA LEU A 169 11.01 4.17 -46.15
C LEU A 169 12.19 4.05 -47.14
N HIS A 170 12.30 2.94 -47.89
CA HIS A 170 13.34 2.81 -48.90
C HIS A 170 13.12 3.77 -50.08
N ARG A 171 11.87 3.94 -50.52
CA ARG A 171 11.52 4.93 -51.54
C ARG A 171 11.73 6.34 -51.01
N VAL A 172 11.32 6.63 -49.79
CA VAL A 172 11.55 7.94 -49.15
C VAL A 172 13.03 8.26 -49.08
N ARG A 173 13.89 7.33 -48.63
CA ARG A 173 15.34 7.53 -48.61
C ARG A 173 15.91 7.84 -50.00
N ARG A 174 15.49 7.10 -51.04
CA ARG A 174 15.91 7.38 -52.42
C ARG A 174 15.49 8.77 -52.90
N LEU A 175 14.28 9.21 -52.54
CA LEU A 175 13.77 10.53 -52.87
C LEU A 175 14.55 11.60 -52.10
N ALA A 176 14.79 11.39 -50.82
CA ALA A 176 15.58 12.28 -49.97
C ALA A 176 16.98 12.47 -50.56
N ASP A 177 17.67 11.38 -50.91
CA ASP A 177 19.00 11.43 -51.53
C ASP A 177 18.98 12.19 -52.87
N ARG A 178 17.98 11.96 -53.71
CA ARG A 178 17.86 12.61 -55.02
C ARG A 178 17.50 14.10 -54.94
N TYR A 179 16.62 14.48 -54.02
CA TYR A 179 16.00 15.81 -53.98
C TYR A 179 16.46 16.70 -52.82
N ASP A 180 17.40 16.20 -52.02
CA ASP A 180 18.09 16.94 -50.97
C ASP A 180 17.24 17.41 -49.78
N PHE A 181 16.57 16.47 -49.10
CA PHE A 181 15.77 16.77 -47.90
C PHE A 181 16.05 15.81 -46.73
N VAL A 182 15.71 16.26 -45.51
CA VAL A 182 15.88 15.51 -44.26
C VAL A 182 14.67 14.62 -43.98
N VAL A 183 14.90 13.39 -43.52
CA VAL A 183 13.87 12.44 -43.12
C VAL A 183 13.92 12.24 -41.61
N VAL A 184 12.84 12.59 -40.92
CA VAL A 184 12.64 12.34 -39.49
C VAL A 184 11.56 11.28 -39.31
N CYS A 185 11.85 10.23 -38.56
CA CYS A 185 10.89 9.17 -38.30
C CYS A 185 10.71 8.91 -36.79
N ASP A 186 9.46 8.96 -36.34
CA ASP A 186 9.08 8.53 -34.99
C ASP A 186 8.80 7.02 -34.98
N ASP A 187 9.61 6.27 -34.21
CA ASP A 187 9.55 4.81 -34.13
C ASP A 187 8.82 4.30 -32.87
N THR A 188 8.17 5.17 -32.09
CA THR A 188 7.56 4.86 -30.79
C THR A 188 6.69 3.59 -30.80
N VAL A 189 5.93 3.38 -31.88
CA VAL A 189 5.05 2.22 -32.04
C VAL A 189 5.82 1.00 -32.58
N GLY A 190 6.74 1.22 -33.52
CA GLY A 190 7.55 0.16 -34.11
C GLY A 190 8.51 -0.47 -33.11
N THR A 191 9.15 0.35 -32.28
CA THR A 191 10.25 0.04 -31.36
C THR A 191 11.53 -0.42 -32.06
N SER A 192 12.67 -0.01 -31.50
CA SER A 192 14.00 -0.45 -31.93
C SER A 192 14.22 -1.97 -31.85
N VAL A 193 13.38 -2.70 -31.10
CA VAL A 193 13.43 -4.17 -30.99
C VAL A 193 12.80 -4.86 -32.21
N ASN A 194 11.76 -4.27 -32.82
CA ASN A 194 11.08 -4.90 -33.96
C ASN A 194 11.61 -4.42 -35.31
N VAL A 195 11.97 -3.14 -35.42
CA VAL A 195 12.36 -2.53 -36.69
C VAL A 195 13.74 -1.90 -36.62
N ASP A 196 14.41 -1.83 -37.77
CA ASP A 196 15.71 -1.18 -37.94
C ASP A 196 15.65 -0.13 -39.05
N ILE A 197 15.22 1.07 -38.67
CA ILE A 197 14.93 2.16 -39.61
C ILE A 197 16.04 3.22 -39.67
N LEU A 198 16.98 3.22 -38.73
CA LEU A 198 17.99 4.30 -38.58
C LEU A 198 18.77 4.52 -39.88
N GLN A 199 19.14 3.44 -40.57
CA GLN A 199 19.85 3.47 -41.85
C GLN A 199 19.06 4.10 -43.01
N LEU A 200 17.74 4.29 -42.87
CA LEU A 200 16.86 4.84 -43.90
C LEU A 200 16.39 6.27 -43.61
N VAL A 201 16.78 6.82 -42.46
CA VAL A 201 16.34 8.16 -42.02
C VAL A 201 17.53 8.96 -41.53
N ASP A 202 17.35 10.26 -41.37
CA ASP A 202 18.39 11.15 -40.86
C ASP A 202 18.32 11.29 -39.33
N VAL A 203 17.10 11.25 -38.77
CA VAL A 203 16.84 11.29 -37.33
C VAL A 203 15.73 10.31 -36.96
N VAL A 204 15.93 9.51 -35.92
CA VAL A 204 14.88 8.72 -35.25
C VAL A 204 14.46 9.44 -33.98
N VAL A 205 13.16 9.58 -33.76
CA VAL A 205 12.60 10.11 -32.51
C VAL A 205 11.77 9.04 -31.82
N THR A 206 11.85 8.95 -30.49
CA THR A 206 11.12 7.93 -29.73
C THR A 206 10.52 8.54 -28.46
N SER A 207 9.25 8.25 -28.19
CA SER A 207 8.64 8.52 -26.88
C SER A 207 8.96 7.39 -25.90
N LEU A 208 9.94 7.62 -25.05
CA LEU A 208 10.35 6.66 -24.01
C LEU A 208 9.25 6.44 -22.95
N THR A 209 8.33 7.39 -22.81
CA THR A 209 7.12 7.29 -21.98
C THR A 209 6.29 6.04 -22.27
N LYS A 210 6.35 5.54 -23.51
CA LYS A 210 5.50 4.44 -24.01
C LYS A 210 6.14 3.09 -23.67
N LEU A 211 6.26 2.18 -24.64
CA LEU A 211 6.61 0.79 -24.35
C LEU A 211 8.03 0.62 -23.77
N PHE A 212 8.93 1.57 -24.07
CA PHE A 212 10.27 1.63 -23.50
C PHE A 212 10.20 1.65 -21.96
N SER A 213 9.44 2.59 -21.38
CA SER A 213 9.11 2.59 -19.95
C SER A 213 8.14 1.45 -19.59
N GLY A 214 6.98 1.37 -20.22
CA GLY A 214 5.96 0.35 -19.97
C GLY A 214 5.17 0.49 -18.67
N ALA A 215 5.70 1.17 -17.64
CA ALA A 215 5.03 1.22 -16.34
C ALA A 215 4.01 2.37 -16.17
N CYS A 216 3.93 3.30 -17.13
CA CYS A 216 3.04 4.47 -17.09
C CYS A 216 3.22 5.39 -15.88
N ASN A 217 4.44 5.47 -15.32
CA ASN A 217 4.75 6.26 -14.14
C ASN A 217 5.91 7.26 -14.36
N VAL A 218 6.41 7.38 -15.60
CA VAL A 218 7.49 8.29 -15.95
C VAL A 218 7.41 8.70 -17.41
N MET A 219 7.82 9.92 -17.72
CA MET A 219 7.93 10.43 -19.08
C MET A 219 9.39 10.47 -19.54
N GLY A 220 9.57 10.36 -20.86
CA GLY A 220 10.86 10.55 -21.49
C GLY A 220 10.72 10.59 -23.01
N GLY A 221 11.75 11.10 -23.67
CA GLY A 221 11.89 11.12 -25.11
C GLY A 221 13.34 10.96 -25.53
N SER A 222 13.58 10.52 -26.75
CA SER A 222 14.92 10.48 -27.34
C SER A 222 14.92 10.97 -28.78
N ALA A 223 16.04 11.54 -29.21
CA ALA A 223 16.39 11.73 -30.61
C ALA A 223 17.73 11.04 -30.89
N ILE A 224 17.80 10.28 -31.98
CA ILE A 224 18.98 9.53 -32.41
C ILE A 224 19.35 10.02 -33.80
N LEU A 225 20.53 10.61 -33.94
CA LEU A 225 21.06 11.04 -35.23
C LEU A 225 21.70 9.86 -35.97
N ASN A 226 21.51 9.80 -37.29
CA ASN A 226 22.20 8.82 -38.12
C ASN A 226 23.57 9.37 -38.57
N PRO A 227 24.71 8.80 -38.11
CA PRO A 227 26.04 9.27 -38.50
C PRO A 227 26.36 9.08 -39.99
N GLN A 228 25.60 8.22 -40.68
CA GLN A 228 25.73 7.97 -42.12
C GLN A 228 24.90 8.96 -42.96
N SER A 229 24.07 9.79 -42.32
CA SER A 229 23.34 10.85 -43.02
C SER A 229 24.31 11.86 -43.62
N ARG A 230 24.06 12.30 -44.86
CA ARG A 230 24.81 13.44 -45.43
C ARG A 230 24.53 14.76 -44.72
N HIS A 231 23.41 14.86 -44.00
CA HIS A 231 23.03 16.03 -43.21
C HIS A 231 23.57 15.96 -41.78
N TYR A 232 24.20 14.85 -41.39
CA TYR A 232 24.66 14.58 -40.03
C TYR A 232 25.49 15.72 -39.44
N GLY A 233 26.49 16.23 -40.16
CA GLY A 233 27.37 17.28 -39.63
C GLY A 233 26.60 18.53 -39.17
N LYS A 234 25.68 19.04 -40.00
CA LYS A 234 24.88 20.23 -39.69
C LYS A 234 23.82 19.94 -38.63
N LEU A 235 23.16 18.77 -38.70
CA LEU A 235 22.17 18.35 -37.70
C LEU A 235 22.80 18.16 -36.32
N GLN A 236 23.97 17.51 -36.25
CA GLN A 236 24.68 17.25 -35.01
C GLN A 236 25.21 18.55 -34.39
N GLU A 237 25.77 19.46 -35.19
CA GLU A 237 26.22 20.76 -34.72
C GLU A 237 25.08 21.56 -34.09
N ILE A 238 23.97 21.73 -34.83
CA ILE A 238 22.82 22.53 -34.37
C ILE A 238 22.14 21.88 -33.17
N LEU A 239 21.88 20.57 -33.22
CA LEU A 239 21.19 19.89 -32.13
C LEU A 239 22.04 19.91 -30.86
N SER A 240 23.36 19.74 -30.97
CA SER A 240 24.26 19.81 -29.81
C SER A 240 24.34 21.21 -29.21
N ASP A 241 24.32 22.27 -30.03
CA ASP A 241 24.28 23.66 -29.55
C ASP A 241 22.95 23.99 -28.85
N MET A 242 21.85 23.43 -29.35
CA MET A 242 20.52 23.62 -28.78
C MET A 242 20.21 22.72 -27.58
N PHE A 243 20.88 21.58 -27.45
CA PHE A 243 20.53 20.56 -26.46
C PHE A 243 20.84 21.03 -25.04
N GLU A 244 19.81 21.01 -24.20
CA GLU A 244 19.93 21.20 -22.76
C GLU A 244 19.50 19.92 -22.05
N ASP A 245 20.40 19.35 -21.23
CA ASP A 245 20.06 18.22 -20.36
C ASP A 245 19.11 18.68 -19.24
N THR A 246 17.84 18.62 -19.57
CA THR A 246 16.71 18.96 -18.70
C THR A 246 16.02 17.71 -18.18
N TYR A 247 16.54 16.50 -18.48
CA TYR A 247 15.90 15.27 -18.07
C TYR A 247 16.10 15.06 -16.57
N PHE A 248 15.00 15.15 -15.80
CA PHE A 248 15.08 15.07 -14.35
C PHE A 248 15.71 13.75 -13.89
N PRO A 249 16.77 13.76 -13.06
CA PRO A 249 17.52 12.55 -12.73
C PRO A 249 16.68 11.42 -12.11
N GLU A 250 15.64 11.72 -11.33
CA GLU A 250 14.75 10.67 -10.81
C GLU A 250 13.81 10.10 -11.87
N ASP A 251 13.37 10.90 -12.83
CA ASP A 251 12.63 10.38 -13.97
C ASP A 251 13.56 9.49 -14.80
N ALA A 252 14.81 9.88 -15.04
CA ALA A 252 15.81 9.01 -15.64
C ALA A 252 16.03 7.71 -14.83
N ARG A 253 16.05 7.78 -13.49
CA ARG A 253 16.18 6.58 -12.64
C ARG A 253 14.97 5.66 -12.72
N VAL A 254 13.75 6.21 -12.71
CA VAL A 254 12.52 5.44 -12.92
C VAL A 254 12.53 4.84 -14.33
N MET A 255 12.92 5.60 -15.35
CA MET A 255 13.07 5.15 -16.73
C MET A 255 14.04 3.97 -16.82
N ALA A 256 15.24 4.08 -16.26
CA ALA A 256 16.27 3.04 -16.26
C ALA A 256 15.80 1.74 -15.59
N ARG A 257 15.07 1.85 -14.47
CA ARG A 257 14.45 0.66 -13.84
C ARG A 257 13.39 0.04 -14.73
N ASN A 258 12.58 0.88 -15.36
CA ASN A 258 11.44 0.46 -16.15
C ASN A 258 11.83 -0.14 -17.51
N CYS A 259 12.93 0.29 -18.12
CA CYS A 259 13.37 -0.24 -19.43
C CYS A 259 14.24 -1.50 -19.32
N ALA A 260 14.60 -1.94 -18.10
CA ALA A 260 15.49 -3.09 -17.89
C ALA A 260 15.02 -4.41 -18.55
N ASP A 261 13.72 -4.64 -18.71
CA ASP A 261 13.13 -5.80 -19.41
C ASP A 261 12.54 -5.45 -20.79
N PHE A 262 12.81 -4.27 -21.34
CA PHE A 262 12.19 -3.76 -22.57
C PHE A 262 12.26 -4.76 -23.75
N PRO A 263 13.42 -5.33 -24.13
CA PRO A 263 13.48 -6.29 -25.24
C PRO A 263 12.63 -7.55 -25.03
N GLN A 264 12.62 -8.10 -23.81
CA GLN A 264 11.84 -9.28 -23.44
C GLN A 264 10.35 -8.96 -23.45
N ARG A 265 9.99 -7.77 -22.97
CA ARG A 265 8.61 -7.27 -22.93
C ARG A 265 8.05 -7.08 -24.34
N VAL A 266 8.81 -6.43 -25.24
CA VAL A 266 8.39 -6.26 -26.65
C VAL A 266 8.13 -7.62 -27.29
N LYS A 267 9.04 -8.60 -27.12
CA LYS A 267 8.86 -9.96 -27.67
C LYS A 267 7.58 -10.64 -27.19
N ARG A 268 7.28 -10.57 -25.90
CA ARG A 268 6.06 -11.16 -25.33
C ARG A 268 4.80 -10.50 -25.86
N ILE A 269 4.80 -9.16 -25.90
CA ILE A 269 3.66 -8.38 -26.36
C ILE A 269 3.39 -8.59 -27.86
N ASN A 270 4.43 -8.70 -28.68
CA ASN A 270 4.26 -9.01 -30.11
C ASN A 270 3.42 -10.27 -30.34
N GLY A 271 3.66 -11.32 -29.54
CA GLY A 271 2.86 -12.57 -29.60
C GLY A 271 1.41 -12.32 -29.23
N ASN A 272 1.16 -11.67 -28.09
CA ASN A 272 -0.20 -11.38 -27.65
C ASN A 272 -0.96 -10.48 -28.62
N ALA A 273 -0.31 -9.44 -29.16
CA ALA A 273 -0.92 -8.51 -30.12
C ALA A 273 -1.26 -9.22 -31.42
N GLN A 274 -0.38 -10.12 -31.87
CA GLN A 274 -0.64 -10.97 -33.03
C GLN A 274 -1.88 -11.87 -32.81
N ASP A 275 -1.99 -12.51 -31.65
CA ASP A 275 -3.11 -13.39 -31.34
C ASP A 275 -4.44 -12.63 -31.29
N VAL A 276 -4.46 -11.45 -30.64
CA VAL A 276 -5.64 -10.59 -30.57
C VAL A 276 -6.02 -10.05 -31.94
N ALA A 277 -5.03 -9.61 -32.74
CA ALA A 277 -5.27 -9.12 -34.09
C ALA A 277 -5.86 -10.22 -34.98
N THR A 278 -5.32 -11.44 -34.92
CA THR A 278 -5.84 -12.60 -35.66
C THR A 278 -7.26 -12.97 -35.21
N LEU A 279 -7.53 -12.97 -33.90
CA LEU A 279 -8.87 -13.23 -33.36
C LEU A 279 -9.89 -12.20 -33.87
N LEU A 280 -9.59 -10.91 -33.73
CA LEU A 280 -10.49 -9.84 -34.16
C LEU A 280 -10.68 -9.83 -35.67
N HIS A 281 -9.63 -10.11 -36.43
CA HIS A 281 -9.69 -10.15 -37.89
C HIS A 281 -10.58 -11.30 -38.40
N SER A 282 -10.67 -12.41 -37.64
CA SER A 282 -11.56 -13.52 -37.97
C SER A 282 -13.05 -13.20 -37.78
N ARG A 283 -13.40 -12.13 -37.06
CA ARG A 283 -14.78 -11.77 -36.70
C ARG A 283 -15.39 -10.75 -37.66
N THR A 284 -15.42 -11.07 -38.96
CA THR A 284 -15.95 -10.20 -40.02
C THR A 284 -17.45 -9.88 -39.88
N ASP A 285 -18.17 -10.61 -39.02
CA ASP A 285 -19.56 -10.34 -38.63
C ASP A 285 -19.71 -9.12 -37.71
N LEU A 286 -18.66 -8.76 -36.95
CA LEU A 286 -18.67 -7.69 -35.95
C LEU A 286 -17.61 -6.61 -36.21
N VAL A 287 -16.46 -7.01 -36.76
CA VAL A 287 -15.28 -6.19 -37.02
C VAL A 287 -15.20 -5.88 -38.50
N LYS A 288 -15.15 -4.58 -38.82
CA LYS A 288 -15.02 -4.06 -40.20
C LYS A 288 -13.56 -4.06 -40.63
N HIS A 289 -12.66 -3.51 -39.80
CA HIS A 289 -11.23 -3.48 -40.05
C HIS A 289 -10.42 -3.74 -38.79
N VAL A 290 -9.31 -4.47 -38.94
CA VAL A 290 -8.24 -4.56 -37.93
C VAL A 290 -7.00 -3.94 -38.53
N TYR A 291 -6.56 -2.84 -37.94
CA TYR A 291 -5.31 -2.18 -38.26
C TYR A 291 -4.22 -2.81 -37.39
N TYR A 292 -3.36 -3.59 -38.01
CA TYR A 292 -2.18 -4.19 -37.40
C TYR A 292 -1.16 -4.53 -38.50
N PRO A 293 0.15 -4.27 -38.32
CA PRO A 293 1.11 -4.36 -39.43
C PRO A 293 1.19 -5.73 -40.09
N SER A 294 0.88 -6.82 -39.38
CA SER A 294 0.89 -8.17 -39.94
C SER A 294 -0.30 -8.48 -40.87
N ILE A 295 -1.34 -7.65 -40.86
CA ILE A 295 -2.63 -7.88 -41.55
C ILE A 295 -2.88 -6.80 -42.61
N GLY A 296 -2.44 -5.57 -42.35
CA GLY A 296 -2.68 -4.42 -43.20
C GLY A 296 -2.01 -4.48 -44.58
N PRO A 297 -2.49 -3.69 -45.55
CA PRO A 297 -1.98 -3.70 -46.93
C PRO A 297 -0.52 -3.22 -47.04
N SER A 298 -0.03 -2.46 -46.05
CA SER A 298 1.35 -1.97 -45.97
C SER A 298 2.33 -2.95 -45.31
N LYS A 299 1.90 -4.19 -45.00
CA LYS A 299 2.73 -5.23 -44.36
C LYS A 299 4.11 -5.40 -45.00
N HIS A 300 4.15 -5.46 -46.33
CA HIS A 300 5.39 -5.67 -47.07
C HIS A 300 6.44 -4.57 -46.80
N PHE A 301 6.03 -3.32 -46.59
CA PHE A 301 6.95 -2.24 -46.19
C PHE A 301 7.47 -2.42 -44.77
N TYR A 302 6.62 -2.89 -43.84
CA TYR A 302 7.07 -3.25 -42.48
C TYR A 302 8.10 -4.38 -42.50
N ASP A 303 7.87 -5.42 -43.31
CA ASP A 303 8.78 -6.57 -43.40
C ASP A 303 10.16 -6.22 -43.94
N LEU A 304 10.30 -5.19 -44.78
CA LEU A 304 11.59 -4.76 -45.33
C LEU A 304 12.55 -4.22 -44.26
N VAL A 305 12.00 -3.63 -43.19
CA VAL A 305 12.79 -3.03 -42.10
C VAL A 305 12.68 -3.81 -40.79
N ARG A 306 11.90 -4.90 -40.77
CA ARG A 306 11.72 -5.74 -39.57
C ARG A 306 13.02 -6.47 -39.25
N ARG A 307 13.47 -6.38 -38.00
CA ARG A 307 14.66 -7.10 -37.52
C ARG A 307 14.45 -8.61 -37.58
N PRO A 308 15.51 -9.41 -37.80
CA PRO A 308 15.46 -10.85 -37.57
C PRO A 308 14.95 -11.17 -36.16
N GLY A 309 13.82 -11.87 -36.06
CA GLY A 309 13.18 -12.20 -34.77
C GLY A 309 12.32 -11.08 -34.15
N GLY A 310 12.19 -9.92 -34.81
CA GLY A 310 11.26 -8.85 -34.43
C GLY A 310 9.80 -9.21 -34.75
N GLY A 311 8.85 -8.72 -33.96
CA GLY A 311 7.41 -8.89 -34.19
C GLY A 311 6.79 -7.73 -34.97
N TYR A 312 5.47 -7.54 -34.86
CA TYR A 312 4.71 -6.50 -35.57
C TYR A 312 4.23 -5.36 -34.65
N GLY A 313 4.79 -5.24 -33.45
CA GLY A 313 4.47 -4.20 -32.49
C GLY A 313 3.43 -4.60 -31.45
N TYR A 314 3.03 -3.62 -30.64
CA TYR A 314 2.21 -3.81 -29.44
C TYR A 314 0.83 -3.16 -29.52
N LEU A 315 0.62 -2.34 -30.54
CA LEU A 315 -0.58 -1.56 -30.74
C LEU A 315 -1.38 -2.18 -31.89
N LEU A 316 -2.67 -2.38 -31.68
CA LEU A 316 -3.63 -2.67 -32.75
C LEU A 316 -4.85 -1.78 -32.58
N SER A 317 -5.47 -1.48 -33.71
CA SER A 317 -6.64 -0.61 -33.79
C SER A 317 -7.77 -1.39 -34.46
N VAL A 318 -8.99 -1.30 -33.92
CA VAL A 318 -10.14 -2.04 -34.46
C VAL A 318 -11.30 -1.10 -34.79
N GLU A 319 -11.86 -1.27 -35.98
CA GLU A 319 -13.09 -0.63 -36.42
C GLU A 319 -14.22 -1.67 -36.47
N PHE A 320 -15.37 -1.35 -35.87
CA PHE A 320 -16.52 -2.24 -35.82
C PHE A 320 -17.54 -1.92 -36.91
N VAL A 321 -18.24 -2.94 -37.41
CA VAL A 321 -19.31 -2.78 -38.43
C VAL A 321 -20.43 -1.87 -37.94
N LYS A 322 -20.73 -1.93 -36.63
CA LYS A 322 -21.76 -1.11 -36.00
C LYS A 322 -21.19 -0.30 -34.83
N PRO A 323 -21.56 0.98 -34.73
CA PRO A 323 -21.24 1.82 -33.59
C PRO A 323 -21.52 1.24 -32.20
N ALA A 324 -22.71 0.66 -32.05
CA ALA A 324 -23.15 0.09 -30.79
C ALA A 324 -22.30 -1.12 -30.38
N ALA A 325 -21.72 -1.84 -31.36
CA ALA A 325 -20.81 -2.95 -31.10
C ALA A 325 -19.48 -2.44 -30.54
N ALA A 326 -18.95 -1.32 -31.01
CA ALA A 326 -17.75 -0.70 -30.46
C ALA A 326 -17.95 -0.27 -28.99
N VAL A 327 -19.09 0.35 -28.68
CA VAL A 327 -19.44 0.74 -27.30
C VAL A 327 -19.63 -0.49 -26.41
N ALA A 328 -20.37 -1.51 -26.88
CA ALA A 328 -20.57 -2.74 -26.15
C ALA A 328 -19.25 -3.48 -25.90
N PHE A 329 -18.38 -3.57 -26.91
CA PHE A 329 -17.05 -4.15 -26.80
C PHE A 329 -16.19 -3.39 -25.80
N PHE A 330 -16.09 -2.06 -25.93
CA PHE A 330 -15.32 -1.23 -25.01
C PHE A 330 -15.83 -1.33 -23.57
N ASN A 331 -17.15 -1.35 -23.35
CA ASN A 331 -17.73 -1.50 -22.00
C ASN A 331 -17.47 -2.89 -21.42
N ALA A 332 -17.61 -3.94 -22.23
CA ALA A 332 -17.41 -5.32 -21.81
C ALA A 332 -15.94 -5.71 -21.60
N LEU A 333 -14.99 -5.01 -22.23
CA LEU A 333 -13.56 -5.23 -22.03
C LEU A 333 -13.18 -4.98 -20.57
N ARG A 334 -12.71 -6.05 -19.90
CA ARG A 334 -12.21 -6.05 -18.52
C ARG A 334 -10.71 -5.81 -18.47
N VAL A 335 -10.29 -4.70 -19.06
CA VAL A 335 -8.90 -4.26 -19.12
C VAL A 335 -8.81 -2.81 -18.65
N ALA A 336 -7.61 -2.29 -18.41
CA ALA A 336 -7.45 -0.90 -18.04
C ALA A 336 -7.97 0.02 -19.17
N LYS A 337 -8.61 1.14 -18.83
CA LYS A 337 -9.17 2.10 -19.79
C LYS A 337 -8.62 3.48 -19.48
N GLY A 338 -8.00 4.13 -20.44
CA GLY A 338 -7.37 5.43 -20.22
C GLY A 338 -6.56 5.90 -21.44
N PRO A 339 -6.09 7.16 -21.41
CA PRO A 339 -5.22 7.70 -22.44
C PRO A 339 -3.82 7.08 -22.35
N SER A 340 -3.02 7.22 -23.43
CA SER A 340 -1.67 6.66 -23.62
C SER A 340 -1.63 5.29 -24.30
N LEU A 341 -0.40 4.79 -24.50
CA LEU A 341 -0.04 3.52 -25.11
C LEU A 341 1.35 3.06 -24.60
N GLY A 342 1.77 1.86 -24.99
CA GLY A 342 2.96 1.13 -24.56
C GLY A 342 3.01 0.83 -23.06
N THR A 343 2.06 0.04 -22.51
CA THR A 343 2.07 -0.32 -21.08
C THR A 343 2.39 -1.81 -20.86
N SER A 344 2.80 -2.16 -19.63
CA SER A 344 3.02 -3.53 -19.15
C SER A 344 1.71 -4.27 -18.85
N PHE A 345 0.56 -3.69 -19.17
CA PHE A 345 -0.77 -4.28 -19.03
C PHE A 345 -1.62 -3.94 -20.27
N THR A 346 -2.79 -4.58 -20.42
CA THR A 346 -3.68 -4.23 -21.53
C THR A 346 -4.41 -2.92 -21.23
N LEU A 347 -4.24 -1.93 -22.10
CA LEU A 347 -4.96 -0.67 -22.09
C LEU A 347 -5.88 -0.61 -23.31
N ALA A 348 -7.13 -0.22 -23.09
CA ALA A 348 -8.09 0.10 -24.12
C ALA A 348 -8.36 1.62 -24.14
N CYS A 349 -8.25 2.23 -25.31
CA CYS A 349 -8.48 3.66 -25.50
C CYS A 349 -9.47 3.91 -26.65
N PRO A 350 -10.57 4.64 -26.45
CA PRO A 350 -11.40 5.14 -27.55
C PRO A 350 -10.70 6.36 -28.15
N TYR A 351 -9.70 6.11 -29.01
CA TYR A 351 -8.69 7.10 -29.42
C TYR A 351 -9.27 8.44 -29.87
N THR A 352 -10.27 8.40 -30.75
CA THR A 352 -10.89 9.58 -31.35
C THR A 352 -11.60 10.46 -30.32
N LEU A 353 -12.24 9.85 -29.32
CA LEU A 353 -12.89 10.57 -28.22
C LEU A 353 -11.90 11.28 -27.31
N PHE A 354 -10.69 10.73 -27.10
CA PHE A 354 -9.70 11.33 -26.21
C PHE A 354 -8.78 12.32 -26.92
N ALA A 355 -8.33 12.00 -28.13
CA ALA A 355 -7.33 12.79 -28.84
C ALA A 355 -7.95 13.89 -29.75
N HIS A 356 -9.15 13.67 -30.27
CA HIS A 356 -9.72 14.49 -31.35
C HIS A 356 -11.19 14.87 -31.17
N TYR A 357 -11.68 14.95 -29.93
CA TYR A 357 -13.09 15.29 -29.67
C TYR A 357 -13.55 16.58 -30.37
N GLY A 358 -12.70 17.60 -30.40
CA GLY A 358 -12.99 18.90 -31.05
C GLY A 358 -12.70 18.96 -32.56
N GLU A 359 -12.16 17.89 -33.16
CA GLU A 359 -11.63 17.87 -34.54
C GLU A 359 -12.26 16.74 -35.38
N MET A 360 -13.42 16.22 -34.96
CA MET A 360 -14.04 15.02 -35.54
C MET A 360 -14.23 15.08 -37.06
N ASP A 361 -14.57 16.24 -37.61
CA ASP A 361 -14.75 16.43 -39.06
C ASP A 361 -13.42 16.30 -39.82
N THR A 362 -12.35 16.86 -39.27
CA THR A 362 -10.99 16.78 -39.82
C THR A 362 -10.47 15.35 -39.77
N VAL A 363 -10.71 14.64 -38.66
CA VAL A 363 -10.22 13.27 -38.45
C VAL A 363 -11.01 12.26 -39.29
N ALA A 364 -12.30 12.53 -39.54
CA ALA A 364 -13.10 11.76 -40.49
C ALA A 364 -12.62 11.91 -41.94
N ALA A 365 -12.16 13.12 -42.33
CA ALA A 365 -11.63 13.37 -43.68
C ALA A 365 -10.39 12.52 -43.99
N TYR A 366 -9.62 12.10 -42.99
CA TYR A 366 -8.44 11.24 -43.14
C TYR A 366 -8.73 9.75 -42.87
N GLY A 367 -10.00 9.34 -42.84
CA GLY A 367 -10.39 7.93 -42.75
C GLY A 367 -10.22 7.30 -41.37
N VAL A 368 -10.03 8.10 -40.31
CA VAL A 368 -9.92 7.59 -38.93
C VAL A 368 -11.30 7.29 -38.33
N VAL A 369 -12.38 7.92 -38.81
CA VAL A 369 -13.78 7.75 -38.35
C VAL A 369 -14.79 8.01 -39.48
N GLU A 370 -15.90 7.26 -39.57
CA GLU A 370 -17.05 7.64 -40.40
C GLU A 370 -17.97 8.68 -39.70
N HIS A 371 -18.33 9.75 -40.40
CA HIS A 371 -19.17 10.85 -39.88
C HIS A 371 -20.65 10.44 -39.76
N LEU A 372 -21.22 10.51 -38.55
CA LEU A 372 -22.67 10.44 -38.27
C LEU A 372 -23.01 11.43 -37.13
N PRO A 373 -24.22 12.03 -37.09
CA PRO A 373 -24.57 13.15 -36.19
C PRO A 373 -24.73 12.77 -34.69
N SER A 374 -24.11 11.67 -34.27
CA SER A 374 -23.97 11.25 -32.88
C SER A 374 -22.77 10.30 -32.84
N ILE A 375 -21.72 10.65 -32.09
CA ILE A 375 -20.40 10.00 -32.07
C ILE A 375 -20.51 8.47 -31.98
N LYS A 376 -20.05 7.76 -33.02
CA LYS A 376 -20.42 6.35 -33.20
C LYS A 376 -19.36 5.47 -33.90
N THR A 377 -18.08 5.81 -33.89
CA THR A 377 -17.05 4.89 -34.42
C THR A 377 -15.77 5.08 -33.60
N ALA A 378 -15.43 4.08 -32.80
CA ALA A 378 -14.24 4.10 -31.96
C ALA A 378 -13.22 3.14 -32.56
N VAL A 379 -12.10 3.69 -33.05
CA VAL A 379 -10.85 2.95 -33.08
C VAL A 379 -10.51 2.65 -31.62
N VAL A 380 -10.73 1.40 -31.21
CA VAL A 380 -10.27 0.94 -29.90
C VAL A 380 -8.83 0.49 -30.07
N ALA A 381 -7.89 1.31 -29.59
CA ALA A 381 -6.52 0.88 -29.44
C ALA A 381 -6.50 -0.17 -28.34
N VAL A 382 -6.28 -1.45 -28.69
CA VAL A 382 -6.11 -2.53 -27.73
C VAL A 382 -4.64 -2.84 -27.67
N MET A 383 -4.03 -2.55 -26.53
CA MET A 383 -2.67 -2.98 -26.31
C MET A 383 -2.66 -4.35 -25.71
N ALA A 384 -2.14 -5.34 -26.41
CA ALA A 384 -1.94 -6.63 -25.79
C ALA A 384 -0.71 -6.51 -24.87
N GLY A 385 -0.87 -5.93 -23.67
CA GLY A 385 0.16 -6.02 -22.64
C GLY A 385 0.56 -7.49 -22.46
N PRO A 386 1.67 -7.82 -21.79
CA PRO A 386 1.81 -9.16 -21.29
C PRO A 386 0.53 -9.40 -20.52
N THR A 387 -0.30 -10.33 -20.98
CA THR A 387 -1.22 -10.99 -20.09
C THR A 387 -0.29 -11.30 -18.92
N LEU A 388 -0.59 -10.73 -17.75
CA LEU A 388 -0.70 -11.60 -16.60
C LEU A 388 -1.72 -12.65 -17.05
N ALA A 389 -1.25 -13.57 -17.87
CA ALA A 389 -1.49 -14.93 -17.65
C ALA A 389 -1.17 -15.02 -16.15
N ARG A 390 -2.24 -14.96 -15.32
CA ARG A 390 -2.73 -16.20 -14.74
C ARG A 390 -2.34 -17.23 -15.76
N THR A 391 -1.15 -17.78 -15.56
CA THR A 391 -0.69 -18.93 -16.28
C THR A 391 -1.97 -19.76 -16.36
N SER A 392 -2.57 -19.84 -17.54
CA SER A 392 -2.80 -21.15 -18.06
C SER A 392 -1.39 -21.76 -18.06
N GLN A 393 -0.99 -22.20 -16.86
CA GLN A 393 -0.65 -23.57 -16.67
C GLN A 393 -1.58 -24.24 -17.68
N GLU A 394 -1.02 -24.86 -18.69
CA GLU A 394 -1.01 -26.31 -18.59
C GLU A 394 -2.23 -26.78 -17.75
N VAL A 395 -3.15 -27.56 -18.31
CA VAL A 395 -3.92 -28.41 -17.39
C VAL A 395 -2.87 -29.30 -16.69
N SER A 396 -2.30 -28.76 -15.63
CA SER A 396 -1.22 -29.20 -14.79
C SER A 396 -1.55 -28.52 -13.49
N LYS A 397 -2.00 -29.35 -12.56
CA LYS A 397 -1.78 -29.21 -11.13
C LYS A 397 -1.99 -27.79 -10.61
N GLY A 398 -3.19 -27.53 -10.07
CA GLY A 398 -3.53 -26.29 -9.38
C GLY A 398 -2.43 -25.81 -8.43
N LYS A 399 -2.42 -24.49 -8.12
CA LYS A 399 -1.42 -23.87 -7.24
C LYS A 399 -1.14 -24.77 -6.05
N ALA A 400 0.15 -25.05 -5.82
CA ALA A 400 0.56 -25.89 -4.72
C ALA A 400 0.05 -25.30 -3.40
N ASN A 401 -0.54 -26.14 -2.56
CA ASN A 401 -0.98 -25.73 -1.24
C ASN A 401 0.25 -25.24 -0.45
N PRO A 402 0.30 -23.97 0.00
CA PRO A 402 1.43 -23.47 0.79
C PRO A 402 1.48 -24.06 2.19
N LEU A 403 0.40 -24.73 2.63
CA LEU A 403 0.28 -25.42 3.92
C LEU A 403 0.61 -26.92 3.77
N ASP A 404 1.71 -27.24 3.08
CA ASP A 404 2.15 -28.61 2.82
C ASP A 404 2.84 -29.27 4.04
N GLU A 405 3.27 -30.53 3.90
CA GLU A 405 3.97 -31.28 4.97
C GLU A 405 5.26 -30.61 5.44
N SER A 406 5.94 -29.84 4.57
CA SER A 406 7.16 -29.12 4.96
C SER A 406 6.81 -27.94 5.86
N PHE A 407 5.74 -27.22 5.54
CA PHE A 407 5.19 -26.15 6.36
C PHE A 407 4.68 -26.68 7.70
N GLN A 408 3.97 -27.81 7.71
CA GLN A 408 3.48 -28.46 8.92
C GLN A 408 4.60 -28.73 9.94
N LYS A 409 5.78 -29.19 9.49
CA LYS A 409 6.94 -29.43 10.37
C LYS A 409 7.46 -28.14 11.02
N ILE A 410 7.42 -27.03 10.28
CA ILE A 410 7.82 -25.72 10.77
C ILE A 410 6.82 -25.22 11.82
N VAL A 411 5.51 -25.37 11.56
CA VAL A 411 4.47 -25.04 12.53
C VAL A 411 4.64 -25.89 13.79
N ALA A 412 4.80 -27.21 13.67
CA ALA A 412 4.96 -28.11 14.81
C ALA A 412 6.15 -27.71 15.71
N LYS A 413 7.30 -27.38 15.11
CA LYS A 413 8.46 -26.89 15.85
C LYS A 413 8.15 -25.58 16.59
N ALA A 414 7.49 -24.63 15.92
CA ALA A 414 7.16 -23.35 16.52
C ALA A 414 6.13 -23.49 17.67
N LEU A 415 5.15 -24.39 17.54
CA LEU A 415 4.20 -24.71 18.62
C LEU A 415 4.90 -25.26 19.86
N GLU A 416 5.85 -26.18 19.67
CA GLU A 416 6.65 -26.75 20.76
C GLU A 416 7.53 -25.68 21.45
N GLU A 417 8.26 -24.90 20.64
CA GLU A 417 9.21 -23.88 21.12
C GLU A 417 8.53 -22.75 21.90
N TRP A 418 7.35 -22.32 21.45
CA TRP A 418 6.59 -21.23 22.06
C TRP A 418 5.47 -21.69 22.99
N HIS A 419 5.41 -22.98 23.27
CA HIS A 419 4.41 -23.60 24.15
C HIS A 419 2.98 -23.19 23.76
N VAL A 420 2.62 -23.39 22.49
CA VAL A 420 1.29 -23.12 21.94
C VAL A 420 0.60 -24.47 21.67
N PRO A 421 -0.53 -24.80 22.34
CA PRO A 421 -1.24 -26.05 22.15
C PRO A 421 -1.71 -26.26 20.72
N GLY A 422 -2.30 -25.22 20.12
CA GLY A 422 -2.88 -25.31 18.80
C GLY A 422 -2.99 -23.99 18.05
N LEU A 423 -2.98 -24.10 16.73
CA LEU A 423 -3.04 -22.98 15.80
C LEU A 423 -3.82 -23.39 14.55
N SER A 424 -4.68 -22.51 14.06
CA SER A 424 -5.39 -22.63 12.80
C SER A 424 -4.94 -21.52 11.85
N ILE A 425 -4.74 -21.84 10.58
CA ILE A 425 -4.22 -20.90 9.57
C ILE A 425 -5.11 -20.99 8.32
N ALA A 426 -5.44 -19.86 7.72
CA ALA A 426 -5.97 -19.78 6.36
C ALA A 426 -5.14 -18.83 5.47
N VAL A 427 -4.95 -19.21 4.22
CA VAL A 427 -4.26 -18.43 3.18
C VAL A 427 -5.21 -18.19 2.02
N ILE A 428 -5.34 -16.93 1.60
CA ILE A 428 -6.12 -16.49 0.46
C ILE A 428 -5.12 -16.07 -0.63
N ASP A 429 -5.21 -16.65 -1.83
CA ASP A 429 -4.37 -16.31 -2.98
C ASP A 429 -5.19 -16.29 -4.27
N GLY A 430 -5.71 -15.12 -4.61
CA GLY A 430 -6.66 -14.99 -5.70
C GLY A 430 -7.99 -15.67 -5.39
N ASP A 431 -8.36 -16.64 -6.24
CA ASP A 431 -9.58 -17.43 -6.08
C ASP A 431 -9.39 -18.61 -5.10
N ASP A 432 -8.15 -18.97 -4.79
CA ASP A 432 -7.83 -20.12 -3.95
C ASP A 432 -7.88 -19.77 -2.46
N THR A 433 -8.29 -20.73 -1.64
CA THR A 433 -8.17 -20.68 -0.17
C THR A 433 -7.70 -22.03 0.33
N TRP A 434 -6.61 -22.03 1.10
CA TRP A 434 -6.17 -23.19 1.87
C TRP A 434 -6.31 -22.88 3.35
N ALA A 435 -6.71 -23.86 4.14
CA ALA A 435 -6.78 -23.71 5.57
C ALA A 435 -6.46 -25.03 6.26
N GLU A 436 -5.67 -24.97 7.32
CA GLU A 436 -5.25 -26.14 8.09
C GLU A 436 -5.24 -25.84 9.59
N GLY A 437 -5.47 -26.89 10.38
CA GLY A 437 -5.36 -26.86 11.83
C GLY A 437 -4.16 -27.67 12.31
N TYR A 438 -3.47 -27.17 13.33
CA TYR A 438 -2.26 -27.76 13.89
C TYR A 438 -2.38 -27.84 15.41
N GLY A 439 -1.91 -28.95 16.00
CA GLY A 439 -1.95 -29.16 17.45
C GLY A 439 -3.34 -29.44 18.00
N SER A 440 -3.62 -28.99 19.22
CA SER A 440 -4.79 -29.35 20.01
C SER A 440 -5.66 -28.15 20.38
N ALA A 441 -6.94 -28.21 20.02
CA ALA A 441 -7.97 -27.26 20.47
C ALA A 441 -8.30 -27.48 21.96
N THR A 442 -8.28 -28.74 22.40
CA THR A 442 -8.26 -29.13 23.82
C THR A 442 -7.18 -30.19 23.96
N LEU A 443 -6.23 -29.97 24.88
CA LEU A 443 -5.09 -30.87 25.11
C LEU A 443 -5.57 -32.31 25.30
N ASP A 444 -4.85 -33.25 24.68
CA ASP A 444 -5.05 -34.70 24.74
C ASP A 444 -6.42 -35.23 24.24
N SER A 445 -7.33 -34.37 23.78
CA SER A 445 -8.68 -34.79 23.36
C SER A 445 -9.06 -34.39 21.94
N THR A 446 -8.84 -33.13 21.56
CA THR A 446 -9.47 -32.54 20.37
C THR A 446 -8.41 -31.83 19.52
N PRO A 447 -8.14 -32.28 18.28
CA PRO A 447 -7.22 -31.59 17.39
C PRO A 447 -7.80 -30.25 16.93
N VAL A 448 -6.93 -29.29 16.60
CA VAL A 448 -7.36 -28.08 15.91
C VAL A 448 -7.74 -28.42 14.48
N THR A 449 -8.82 -27.81 13.99
CA THR A 449 -9.25 -27.84 12.59
C THR A 449 -9.41 -26.42 12.04
N PRO A 450 -9.53 -26.24 10.71
CA PRO A 450 -9.89 -24.95 10.12
C PRO A 450 -11.22 -24.36 10.65
N SER A 451 -12.14 -25.19 11.11
CA SER A 451 -13.45 -24.77 11.64
C SER A 451 -13.46 -24.51 13.15
N THR A 452 -12.39 -24.87 13.88
CA THR A 452 -12.28 -24.64 15.32
C THR A 452 -12.43 -23.16 15.65
N LEU A 453 -13.26 -22.86 16.65
CA LEU A 453 -13.55 -21.51 17.09
C LEU A 453 -12.50 -21.02 18.10
N PHE A 454 -12.11 -19.76 17.95
CA PHE A 454 -11.20 -19.04 18.83
C PHE A 454 -11.76 -17.66 19.15
N TYR A 455 -11.39 -17.11 20.30
CA TYR A 455 -11.64 -15.69 20.56
C TYR A 455 -10.73 -14.87 19.65
N THR A 456 -11.32 -14.01 18.83
CA THR A 456 -10.57 -13.24 17.82
C THR A 456 -10.11 -11.89 18.37
N GLY A 457 -10.63 -11.48 19.54
CA GLY A 457 -10.20 -10.29 20.23
C GLY A 457 -10.31 -9.05 19.35
N SER A 458 -9.25 -8.24 19.38
CA SER A 458 -9.26 -6.90 18.80
C SER A 458 -9.45 -6.80 17.28
N THR A 459 -9.41 -7.90 16.54
CA THR A 459 -9.84 -7.94 15.13
C THR A 459 -11.30 -7.50 14.96
N THR A 460 -12.12 -7.63 16.02
CA THR A 460 -13.51 -7.16 16.10
C THR A 460 -13.68 -5.68 15.71
N LYS A 461 -12.66 -4.86 16.00
CA LYS A 461 -12.63 -3.42 15.70
C LYS A 461 -12.90 -3.11 14.23
N ALA A 462 -12.38 -3.93 13.33
CA ALA A 462 -12.60 -3.78 11.90
C ALA A 462 -14.07 -3.97 11.51
N PHE A 463 -14.77 -4.92 12.15
CA PHE A 463 -16.21 -5.13 11.92
C PHE A 463 -17.05 -3.98 12.47
N THR A 464 -16.72 -3.46 13.66
CA THR A 464 -17.39 -2.27 14.22
C THR A 464 -17.25 -1.06 13.29
N CYS A 465 -16.05 -0.85 12.73
CA CYS A 465 -15.83 0.21 11.74
C CYS A 465 -16.63 -0.03 10.46
N ALA A 466 -16.70 -1.28 9.97
CA ALA A 466 -17.48 -1.63 8.79
C ALA A 466 -18.98 -1.35 8.95
N ILE A 467 -19.57 -1.64 10.13
CA ILE A 467 -20.97 -1.31 10.41
C ILE A 467 -21.21 0.21 10.30
N LEU A 468 -20.40 1.03 10.96
CA LEU A 468 -20.55 2.49 10.87
C LEU A 468 -20.34 3.01 9.44
N ALA A 469 -19.41 2.42 8.68
CA ALA A 469 -19.20 2.76 7.28
C ALA A 469 -20.43 2.43 6.43
N MET A 470 -21.06 1.27 6.66
CA MET A 470 -22.31 0.88 6.01
C MET A 470 -23.45 1.85 6.39
N MET A 471 -23.52 2.30 7.64
CA MET A 471 -24.55 3.27 8.05
C MET A 471 -24.40 4.64 7.38
N MET A 472 -23.19 5.00 6.93
CA MET A 472 -22.92 6.25 6.21
C MET A 472 -23.17 6.12 4.70
N GLU A 473 -22.77 5.00 4.10
CA GLU A 473 -22.62 4.88 2.64
C GLU A 473 -23.62 3.92 1.97
N SER A 474 -24.39 3.15 2.74
CA SER A 474 -25.31 2.17 2.15
C SER A 474 -26.43 2.84 1.36
N GLY A 475 -26.74 2.27 0.19
CA GLY A 475 -27.96 2.61 -0.57
C GLY A 475 -29.23 1.97 -0.02
N ASP A 476 -29.09 1.07 0.97
CA ASP A 476 -30.19 0.44 1.70
C ASP A 476 -30.68 1.35 2.83
N GLU A 477 -31.94 1.80 2.76
CA GLU A 477 -32.55 2.71 3.73
C GLU A 477 -32.63 2.11 5.14
N GLU A 478 -32.69 0.78 5.30
CA GLU A 478 -32.69 0.15 6.64
C GLU A 478 -31.32 0.31 7.31
N LYS A 479 -30.25 0.25 6.51
CA LYS A 479 -28.88 0.33 7.02
C LYS A 479 -28.41 1.76 7.17
N ARG A 480 -28.89 2.66 6.32
CA ARG A 480 -28.44 4.05 6.26
C ARG A 480 -28.97 4.87 7.44
N SER A 481 -28.09 5.55 8.14
CA SER A 481 -28.44 6.51 9.18
C SER A 481 -28.37 7.95 8.63
N PRO A 482 -29.48 8.71 8.60
CA PRO A 482 -29.48 10.11 8.20
C PRO A 482 -28.53 10.97 9.04
N SER A 483 -28.50 10.71 10.36
CA SER A 483 -27.65 11.42 11.32
C SER A 483 -26.16 11.26 11.03
N LEU A 484 -25.76 10.09 10.52
CA LEU A 484 -24.37 9.82 10.12
C LEU A 484 -24.08 10.27 8.67
N SER A 485 -25.06 10.17 7.77
CA SER A 485 -24.87 10.49 6.35
C SER A 485 -24.52 11.97 6.11
N ALA A 486 -24.95 12.89 6.98
CA ALA A 486 -24.75 14.32 6.79
C ALA A 486 -23.31 14.79 7.05
N LEU A 487 -22.65 14.24 8.08
CA LEU A 487 -21.29 14.63 8.50
C LEU A 487 -20.25 13.50 8.35
N GLY A 488 -20.70 12.27 8.08
CA GLY A 488 -19.86 11.08 7.92
C GLY A 488 -18.99 10.84 9.14
N TRP A 489 -17.72 10.53 8.90
CA TRP A 489 -16.72 10.28 9.94
C TRP A 489 -16.43 11.49 10.84
N ARG A 490 -16.75 12.71 10.39
CA ARG A 490 -16.58 13.95 11.16
C ARG A 490 -17.72 14.22 12.14
N THR A 491 -18.70 13.31 12.23
CA THR A 491 -19.81 13.43 13.19
C THR A 491 -19.29 13.43 14.62
N PRO A 492 -19.54 14.49 15.41
CA PRO A 492 -19.21 14.51 16.83
C PRO A 492 -19.97 13.42 17.59
N ILE A 493 -19.30 12.67 18.47
CA ILE A 493 -19.95 11.57 19.20
C ILE A 493 -21.06 12.10 20.12
N SER A 494 -20.82 13.26 20.74
CA SER A 494 -21.80 13.94 21.58
C SER A 494 -23.04 14.43 20.84
N SER A 495 -23.04 14.55 19.50
CA SER A 495 -24.28 14.82 18.77
C SER A 495 -25.18 13.60 18.61
N LEU A 496 -24.66 12.40 18.91
CA LEU A 496 -25.38 11.13 18.80
C LEU A 496 -25.85 10.61 20.16
N ILE A 497 -25.01 10.77 21.20
CA ILE A 497 -25.23 10.22 22.55
C ILE A 497 -24.84 11.23 23.64
N ARG A 498 -25.29 12.48 23.51
CA ARG A 498 -24.89 13.63 24.36
C ARG A 498 -24.95 13.37 25.87
N ASP A 499 -26.00 12.71 26.33
CA ASP A 499 -26.23 12.49 27.77
C ASP A 499 -25.27 11.45 28.37
N ASP A 500 -24.67 10.62 27.51
CA ASP A 500 -23.82 9.51 27.91
C ASP A 500 -22.34 9.80 27.66
N PHE A 501 -22.00 10.37 26.48
CA PHE A 501 -20.64 10.73 26.12
C PHE A 501 -20.28 12.14 26.63
N VAL A 502 -19.75 12.16 27.85
CA VAL A 502 -19.22 13.36 28.52
C VAL A 502 -17.81 13.03 28.99
N LEU A 503 -16.87 13.94 28.75
CA LEU A 503 -15.47 13.83 29.14
C LEU A 503 -15.13 14.92 30.16
N GLN A 504 -13.95 14.82 30.78
CA GLN A 504 -13.48 15.84 31.72
C GLN A 504 -13.29 17.21 31.06
N ASP A 505 -12.93 17.23 29.78
CA ASP A 505 -12.76 18.45 28.99
C ASP A 505 -14.00 18.74 28.13
N GLU A 506 -14.55 19.95 28.26
CA GLU A 506 -15.75 20.38 27.54
C GLU A 506 -15.51 20.47 26.03
N TRP A 507 -14.31 20.90 25.61
CA TRP A 507 -13.97 21.01 24.20
C TRP A 507 -13.93 19.63 23.55
N ALA A 508 -13.21 18.67 24.15
CA ALA A 508 -13.13 17.29 23.67
C ALA A 508 -14.51 16.63 23.63
N THR A 509 -15.34 16.87 24.65
CA THR A 509 -16.73 16.38 24.67
C THR A 509 -17.51 16.87 23.44
N ALA A 510 -17.38 18.15 23.08
CA ALA A 510 -18.10 18.74 21.95
C ALA A 510 -17.52 18.40 20.57
N HIS A 511 -16.22 18.07 20.46
CA HIS A 511 -15.51 18.04 19.18
C HIS A 511 -14.88 16.69 18.80
N LEU A 512 -14.80 15.72 19.71
CA LEU A 512 -14.32 14.39 19.34
C LEU A 512 -15.33 13.68 18.44
N THR A 513 -14.82 13.21 17.31
CA THR A 513 -15.61 12.59 16.23
C THR A 513 -15.50 11.07 16.21
N LEU A 514 -16.38 10.41 15.47
CA LEU A 514 -16.27 8.96 15.21
C LEU A 514 -14.91 8.59 14.59
N GLU A 515 -14.37 9.44 13.70
CA GLU A 515 -13.03 9.22 13.16
C GLU A 515 -11.96 9.27 14.25
N ASP A 516 -12.04 10.23 15.17
CA ASP A 516 -11.06 10.39 16.25
C ASP A 516 -11.05 9.14 17.15
N ALA A 517 -12.23 8.65 17.51
CA ALA A 517 -12.42 7.43 18.30
C ALA A 517 -11.86 6.18 17.60
N LEU A 518 -12.23 5.96 16.34
CA LEU A 518 -11.92 4.72 15.61
C LEU A 518 -10.53 4.69 14.97
N SER A 519 -9.79 5.81 15.06
CA SER A 519 -8.38 5.89 14.65
C SER A 519 -7.40 6.13 15.79
N HIS A 520 -7.84 5.93 17.05
CA HIS A 520 -7.00 6.01 18.25
C HIS A 520 -6.30 7.37 18.42
N ARG A 521 -7.01 8.46 18.14
CA ARG A 521 -6.45 9.82 18.19
C ARG A 521 -7.27 10.76 19.08
N THR A 522 -7.97 10.22 20.07
CA THR A 522 -8.77 10.99 21.04
C THR A 522 -7.95 11.58 22.18
N GLY A 523 -6.72 11.09 22.38
CA GLY A 523 -5.89 11.43 23.54
C GLY A 523 -6.09 10.51 24.75
N PHE A 524 -7.12 9.65 24.73
CA PHE A 524 -7.35 8.66 25.77
C PHE A 524 -6.45 7.43 25.57
N PRO A 525 -5.76 6.95 26.63
CA PRO A 525 -5.06 5.69 26.60
C PRO A 525 -6.04 4.52 26.81
N ARG A 526 -5.51 3.32 27.06
CA ARG A 526 -6.30 2.08 27.11
C ARG A 526 -7.36 2.10 28.22
N HIS A 527 -6.92 2.41 29.44
CA HIS A 527 -7.73 2.31 30.67
C HIS A 527 -8.40 0.94 30.84
N ASP A 528 -7.81 -0.12 30.31
CA ASP A 528 -8.43 -1.47 30.30
C ASP A 528 -8.74 -1.95 31.73
N ARG A 529 -8.02 -1.44 32.74
CA ARG A 529 -8.19 -1.76 34.17
C ARG A 529 -9.38 -1.06 34.86
N ALA A 530 -10.05 -0.16 34.15
CA ALA A 530 -11.28 0.50 34.61
C ALA A 530 -12.55 -0.19 34.09
N LEU A 531 -12.43 -1.26 33.28
CA LEU A 531 -13.59 -1.96 32.72
C LEU A 531 -14.28 -2.86 33.76
N ALA A 532 -15.10 -2.27 34.62
CA ALA A 532 -15.87 -2.99 35.64
C ALA A 532 -16.99 -3.85 35.01
N MET A 533 -17.36 -4.94 35.68
CA MET A 533 -18.49 -5.80 35.25
C MET A 533 -19.84 -5.35 35.80
N HIS A 534 -19.86 -4.53 36.85
CA HIS A 534 -21.08 -4.01 37.47
C HIS A 534 -20.96 -2.51 37.78
N TYR A 535 -22.07 -1.80 37.67
CA TYR A 535 -22.18 -0.35 37.87
C TYR A 535 -23.42 0.01 38.69
N GLY A 536 -23.50 1.29 39.09
CA GLY A 536 -24.62 1.81 39.87
C GLY A 536 -24.56 1.46 41.36
N ASP A 537 -25.49 2.03 42.12
CA ASP A 537 -25.68 1.70 43.54
C ASP A 537 -26.49 0.41 43.72
N ASP A 538 -27.19 -0.02 42.68
CA ASP A 538 -27.98 -1.25 42.58
C ASP A 538 -27.18 -2.45 42.08
N ASP A 539 -25.88 -2.27 41.80
CA ASP A 539 -24.94 -3.30 41.34
C ASP A 539 -25.42 -4.06 40.09
N HIS A 540 -25.96 -3.33 39.10
CA HIS A 540 -26.46 -3.94 37.88
C HIS A 540 -25.32 -4.34 36.92
N PRO A 541 -25.50 -5.40 36.11
CA PRO A 541 -24.51 -5.81 35.10
C PRO A 541 -24.20 -4.70 34.09
N VAL A 542 -22.94 -4.59 33.70
CA VAL A 542 -22.44 -3.53 32.82
C VAL A 542 -23.17 -3.45 31.48
N THR A 543 -23.44 -2.22 31.04
CA THR A 543 -23.89 -1.93 29.67
C THR A 543 -22.88 -1.05 28.91
N MET A 544 -23.00 -0.98 27.58
CA MET A 544 -22.16 -0.09 26.76
C MET A 544 -22.35 1.40 27.13
N ARG A 545 -23.55 1.74 27.65
CA ARG A 545 -23.86 3.07 28.17
C ARG A 545 -23.01 3.40 29.39
N ASP A 546 -22.80 2.44 30.29
CA ASP A 546 -22.02 2.64 31.52
C ASP A 546 -20.55 2.87 31.19
N PHE A 547 -19.99 2.10 30.24
CA PHE A 547 -18.64 2.37 29.75
C PHE A 547 -18.51 3.76 29.14
N ALA A 548 -19.45 4.18 28.28
CA ALA A 548 -19.43 5.52 27.70
C ALA A 548 -19.49 6.62 28.78
N ARG A 549 -20.31 6.42 29.83
CA ARG A 549 -20.43 7.36 30.95
C ARG A 549 -19.18 7.39 31.83
N SER A 550 -18.53 6.26 32.05
CA SER A 550 -17.35 6.16 32.92
C SER A 550 -16.17 6.99 32.42
N LEU A 551 -16.08 7.28 31.12
CA LEU A 551 -15.04 8.12 30.51
C LEU A 551 -14.94 9.52 31.12
N ARG A 552 -16.02 10.06 31.70
CA ARG A 552 -15.99 11.37 32.40
C ARG A 552 -15.08 11.37 33.63
N HIS A 553 -14.70 10.20 34.12
CA HIS A 553 -13.84 10.04 35.28
C HIS A 553 -12.42 9.58 34.91
N LEU A 554 -12.13 9.42 33.61
CA LEU A 554 -10.83 8.94 33.14
C LEU A 554 -10.03 10.09 32.50
N PRO A 555 -8.73 10.23 32.83
CA PRO A 555 -7.90 11.29 32.27
C PRO A 555 -7.45 10.98 30.85
N ALA A 556 -7.48 11.97 29.96
CA ALA A 556 -6.71 11.93 28.73
C ALA A 556 -5.22 12.20 29.03
N VAL A 557 -4.31 11.57 28.29
CA VAL A 557 -2.85 11.71 28.46
C VAL A 557 -2.17 12.45 27.31
N ALA A 558 -2.95 12.84 26.31
CA ALA A 558 -2.52 13.65 25.18
C ALA A 558 -3.67 14.53 24.70
N GLU A 559 -3.35 15.65 24.06
CA GLU A 559 -4.35 16.44 23.35
C GLU A 559 -4.93 15.65 22.16
N PRO A 560 -6.21 15.85 21.82
CA PRO A 560 -6.83 15.23 20.67
C PRO A 560 -6.01 15.42 19.38
N ARG A 561 -5.85 14.34 18.61
CA ARG A 561 -5.18 14.28 17.30
C ARG A 561 -3.66 14.49 17.32
N VAL A 562 -3.04 14.65 18.48
CA VAL A 562 -1.58 14.85 18.60
C VAL A 562 -0.80 13.53 18.63
N ALA A 563 -1.34 12.50 19.28
CA ALA A 563 -0.64 11.22 19.45
C ALA A 563 -1.58 10.03 19.25
N TRP A 564 -1.04 8.96 18.67
CA TRP A 564 -1.73 7.67 18.57
C TRP A 564 -1.74 7.01 19.95
N ARG A 565 -2.93 6.74 20.49
CA ARG A 565 -3.16 6.09 21.78
C ARG A 565 -4.24 5.04 21.64
N TYR A 566 -3.82 3.77 21.67
CA TYR A 566 -4.75 2.65 21.59
C TYR A 566 -5.77 2.71 22.73
N CYS A 567 -7.07 2.69 22.40
CA CYS A 567 -8.14 2.84 23.38
C CYS A 567 -9.31 1.89 23.07
N ASN A 568 -9.53 0.88 23.93
CA ASN A 568 -10.67 -0.03 23.79
C ASN A 568 -12.00 0.66 24.11
N TYR A 569 -12.01 1.58 25.08
CA TYR A 569 -13.20 2.35 25.46
C TYR A 569 -13.88 3.03 24.27
N MET A 570 -13.11 3.59 23.34
CA MET A 570 -13.67 4.28 22.17
C MET A 570 -14.43 3.33 21.23
N TYR A 571 -14.10 2.04 21.22
CA TYR A 571 -14.85 1.01 20.49
C TYR A 571 -16.09 0.52 21.27
N LEU A 572 -16.06 0.58 22.61
CA LEU A 572 -17.26 0.36 23.44
C LEU A 572 -18.27 1.50 23.26
N VAL A 573 -17.77 2.76 23.19
CA VAL A 573 -18.57 3.93 22.82
C VAL A 573 -19.16 3.78 21.43
N ALA A 574 -18.37 3.36 20.44
CA ALA A 574 -18.87 3.09 19.09
C ALA A 574 -19.96 2.00 19.09
N SER A 575 -19.82 0.98 19.94
CA SER A 575 -20.87 -0.04 20.14
C SER A 575 -22.14 0.59 20.68
N HIS A 576 -22.06 1.45 21.71
CA HIS A 576 -23.21 2.21 22.23
C HIS A 576 -23.89 3.04 21.15
N VAL A 577 -23.11 3.80 20.36
CA VAL A 577 -23.62 4.60 19.24
C VAL A 577 -24.40 3.75 18.24
N ILE A 578 -23.84 2.61 17.80
CA ILE A 578 -24.51 1.71 16.86
C ILE A 578 -25.84 1.21 17.46
N GLN A 579 -25.84 0.78 18.73
CA GLN A 579 -27.04 0.28 19.39
C GLN A 579 -28.10 1.36 19.57
N THR A 580 -27.70 2.61 19.89
CA THR A 580 -28.62 3.75 19.98
C THR A 580 -29.27 4.07 18.64
N LEU A 581 -28.48 4.08 17.56
CA LEU A 581 -28.98 4.44 16.23
C LEU A 581 -29.81 3.34 15.58
N THR A 582 -29.51 2.07 15.86
CA THR A 582 -30.21 0.93 15.27
C THR A 582 -31.35 0.40 16.14
N GLY A 583 -31.32 0.66 17.46
CA GLY A 583 -32.21 0.00 18.43
C GLY A 583 -31.93 -1.48 18.62
N ARG A 584 -30.78 -1.98 18.15
CA ARG A 584 -30.45 -3.42 18.06
C ARG A 584 -29.15 -3.71 18.79
N TRP A 585 -29.03 -4.91 19.32
CA TRP A 585 -27.76 -5.41 19.87
C TRP A 585 -26.70 -5.57 18.77
N LEU A 586 -25.45 -5.17 19.06
CA LEU A 586 -24.37 -5.10 18.06
C LEU A 586 -24.11 -6.44 17.36
N GLY A 587 -24.10 -7.56 18.11
CA GLY A 587 -23.86 -8.88 17.52
C GLY A 587 -24.93 -9.29 16.50
N THR A 588 -26.19 -8.90 16.74
CA THR A 588 -27.28 -9.11 15.78
C THR A 588 -27.07 -8.27 14.52
N THR A 589 -26.65 -7.01 14.67
CA THR A 589 -26.33 -6.12 13.54
C THR A 589 -25.17 -6.67 12.71
N MET A 590 -24.07 -7.10 13.36
CA MET A 590 -22.93 -7.73 12.65
C MET A 590 -23.33 -9.00 11.91
N ARG A 591 -24.14 -9.86 12.56
CA ARG A 591 -24.61 -11.11 11.96
C ARG A 591 -25.39 -10.85 10.67
N GLU A 592 -26.38 -9.96 10.72
CA GLU A 592 -27.28 -9.75 9.58
C GLU A 592 -26.65 -8.90 8.48
N TRP A 593 -25.81 -7.94 8.84
CA TRP A 593 -25.27 -6.99 7.87
C TRP A 593 -23.95 -7.46 7.27
N ILE A 594 -23.15 -8.26 7.98
CA ILE A 594 -21.83 -8.69 7.50
C ILE A 594 -21.77 -10.21 7.36
N TRP A 595 -22.01 -10.96 8.44
CA TRP A 595 -21.67 -12.38 8.49
C TRP A 595 -22.58 -13.24 7.61
N ALA A 596 -23.90 -13.09 7.72
CA ALA A 596 -24.86 -13.85 6.92
C ALA A 596 -24.70 -13.57 5.41
N PRO A 597 -24.56 -12.31 4.93
CA PRO A 597 -24.27 -12.04 3.52
C PRO A 597 -22.95 -12.65 3.01
N LEU A 598 -21.94 -12.77 3.87
CA LEU A 598 -20.66 -13.39 3.52
C LEU A 598 -20.64 -14.91 3.73
N GLY A 599 -21.70 -15.50 4.29
CA GLY A 599 -21.74 -16.92 4.63
C GLY A 599 -20.80 -17.31 5.77
N MET A 600 -20.49 -16.38 6.67
CA MET A 600 -19.75 -16.63 7.92
C MET A 600 -20.71 -17.23 8.95
N LYS A 601 -20.90 -18.55 8.90
CA LYS A 601 -21.94 -19.27 9.66
C LYS A 601 -21.51 -19.66 11.07
N SER A 602 -20.21 -19.65 11.33
CA SER A 602 -19.56 -20.10 12.57
C SER A 602 -18.88 -18.91 13.25
N THR A 603 -19.59 -17.79 13.28
CA THR A 603 -19.11 -16.52 13.84
C THR A 603 -20.15 -15.98 14.81
N TYR A 604 -19.71 -15.71 16.03
CA TYR A 604 -20.54 -15.43 17.18
C TYR A 604 -20.10 -14.16 17.91
N PHE A 605 -21.01 -13.57 18.70
CA PHE A 605 -20.77 -12.39 19.52
C PHE A 605 -21.10 -12.61 21.01
N SER A 606 -21.28 -13.87 21.40
CA SER A 606 -21.51 -14.29 22.79
C SER A 606 -20.83 -15.64 23.01
N LEU A 607 -20.41 -15.89 24.26
CA LEU A 607 -19.82 -17.17 24.63
C LEU A 607 -20.85 -18.30 24.58
N GLU A 608 -22.08 -18.02 25.01
CA GLU A 608 -23.18 -18.98 25.01
C GLU A 608 -23.49 -19.47 23.59
N ASP A 609 -23.64 -18.56 22.61
CA ASP A 609 -23.90 -18.95 21.22
C ASP A 609 -22.74 -19.74 20.61
N ALA A 610 -21.49 -19.37 20.94
CA ALA A 610 -20.31 -20.09 20.47
C ALA A 610 -20.22 -21.51 21.06
N GLN A 611 -20.62 -21.71 22.31
CA GLN A 611 -20.68 -23.03 22.95
C GLN A 611 -21.86 -23.87 22.48
N ALA A 612 -22.97 -23.24 22.11
CA ALA A 612 -24.14 -23.90 21.53
C ALA A 612 -23.98 -24.21 20.04
N GLY A 613 -22.98 -23.61 19.39
CA GLY A 613 -22.62 -23.85 18.00
C GLY A 613 -22.16 -25.30 17.73
N PRO A 614 -22.24 -25.77 16.47
CA PRO A 614 -21.83 -27.13 16.12
C PRO A 614 -20.31 -27.32 16.03
N GLU A 615 -19.51 -26.26 16.01
CA GLU A 615 -18.05 -26.31 15.95
C GLU A 615 -17.39 -26.40 17.33
N ASP A 616 -16.20 -27.00 17.39
CA ASP A 616 -15.40 -27.05 18.62
C ASP A 616 -14.87 -25.67 18.99
N LEU A 617 -15.21 -25.17 20.18
CA LEU A 617 -14.57 -24.01 20.79
C LEU A 617 -13.27 -24.43 21.50
N ALA A 618 -12.14 -23.89 21.03
CA ALA A 618 -10.83 -24.19 21.61
C ALA A 618 -10.78 -23.78 23.08
N SER A 619 -10.30 -24.68 23.94
CA SER A 619 -9.97 -24.36 25.33
C SER A 619 -8.72 -23.47 25.35
N GLY A 620 -8.74 -22.44 26.20
CA GLY A 620 -7.62 -21.52 26.37
C GLY A 620 -6.63 -22.03 27.42
N TYR A 621 -5.33 -21.86 27.14
CA TYR A 621 -4.26 -22.29 28.02
C TYR A 621 -3.24 -21.19 28.27
N CYS A 622 -2.54 -21.28 29.39
CA CYS A 622 -1.32 -20.55 29.64
C CYS A 622 -0.21 -21.53 30.03
N TRP A 623 1.04 -21.14 29.77
CA TRP A 623 2.21 -21.90 30.18
C TRP A 623 2.74 -21.34 31.49
N ASP A 624 2.98 -22.18 32.50
CA ASP A 624 3.54 -21.73 33.78
C ASP A 624 5.04 -21.42 33.65
N TYR A 625 5.37 -20.15 33.50
CA TYR A 625 6.74 -19.67 33.41
C TYR A 625 7.42 -19.55 34.79
N ARG A 626 6.68 -19.61 35.90
CA ARG A 626 7.22 -19.45 37.26
C ARG A 626 7.65 -20.77 37.88
N ASN A 627 6.85 -21.83 37.77
CA ASN A 627 7.06 -23.07 38.54
C ASN A 627 7.63 -24.24 37.74
N GLY A 628 8.39 -23.96 36.68
CA GLY A 628 9.13 -24.98 35.94
C GLY A 628 8.38 -25.62 34.76
N GLY A 629 7.32 -24.99 34.26
CA GLY A 629 6.63 -25.37 33.03
C GLY A 629 5.39 -26.22 33.23
N GLY A 630 4.49 -26.18 32.24
CA GLY A 630 3.23 -26.93 32.23
C GLY A 630 2.07 -26.08 31.70
N TYR A 631 1.09 -26.73 31.08
CA TYR A 631 -0.11 -26.06 30.61
C TYR A 631 -1.18 -25.98 31.70
N GLU A 632 -1.66 -24.77 31.96
CA GLU A 632 -2.81 -24.52 32.81
C GLU A 632 -4.00 -24.07 31.96
N ARG A 633 -5.13 -24.74 32.12
CA ARG A 633 -6.38 -24.35 31.43
C ARG A 633 -6.96 -23.12 32.11
N VAL A 634 -7.29 -22.11 31.30
CA VAL A 634 -7.93 -20.88 31.77
C VAL A 634 -9.42 -20.91 31.41
N PRO A 635 -10.32 -20.59 32.36
CA PRO A 635 -11.75 -20.53 32.07
C PRO A 635 -12.08 -19.48 31.01
N PHE A 636 -13.15 -19.74 30.26
CA PHE A 636 -13.66 -18.81 29.26
C PHE A 636 -14.06 -17.46 29.88
N MET A 637 -13.71 -16.38 29.19
CA MET A 637 -14.06 -15.01 29.55
C MET A 637 -15.43 -14.62 28.97
N ASP A 638 -16.21 -13.84 29.73
CA ASP A 638 -17.43 -13.23 29.21
C ASP A 638 -17.12 -12.13 28.18
N LEU A 639 -17.90 -12.06 27.10
CA LEU A 639 -17.64 -11.17 25.97
C LEU A 639 -18.40 -9.83 26.04
N THR A 640 -19.35 -9.70 26.97
CA THR A 640 -20.21 -8.52 27.09
C THR A 640 -19.37 -7.27 27.36
N GLY A 641 -18.38 -7.39 28.26
CA GLY A 641 -17.50 -6.31 28.66
C GLY A 641 -16.51 -5.81 27.61
N VAL A 642 -16.33 -6.54 26.49
CA VAL A 642 -15.42 -6.14 25.40
C VAL A 642 -16.15 -5.77 24.11
N SER A 643 -17.36 -6.27 23.87
CA SER A 643 -18.26 -5.87 22.78
C SER A 643 -17.53 -5.52 21.46
N GLY A 644 -17.79 -4.37 20.84
CA GLY A 644 -17.18 -3.96 19.57
C GLY A 644 -15.66 -3.71 19.62
N ALA A 645 -15.02 -3.81 20.78
CA ALA A 645 -13.57 -3.79 20.91
C ALA A 645 -12.95 -5.19 20.76
N GLY A 646 -13.67 -6.27 21.08
CA GLY A 646 -13.06 -7.61 21.17
C GLY A 646 -13.98 -8.84 21.16
N GLY A 647 -15.29 -8.67 21.00
CA GLY A 647 -16.31 -9.68 21.32
C GLY A 647 -16.58 -10.76 20.28
N ILE A 648 -15.85 -10.84 19.17
CA ILE A 648 -16.07 -11.87 18.15
C ILE A 648 -15.35 -13.18 18.49
N VAL A 649 -16.09 -14.28 18.40
CA VAL A 649 -15.60 -15.66 18.37
C VAL A 649 -15.82 -16.22 16.97
N SER A 650 -14.80 -16.79 16.34
CA SER A 650 -14.89 -17.25 14.94
C SER A 650 -13.77 -18.25 14.61
N ASN A 651 -13.70 -18.64 13.34
CA ASN A 651 -12.66 -19.50 12.78
C ASN A 651 -11.99 -18.86 11.55
N VAL A 652 -10.89 -19.47 11.09
CA VAL A 652 -10.09 -18.93 9.97
C VAL A 652 -10.82 -19.02 8.63
N LEU A 653 -11.77 -19.95 8.46
CA LEU A 653 -12.57 -20.09 7.24
C LEU A 653 -13.53 -18.91 7.07
N ASP A 654 -14.23 -18.51 8.13
CA ASP A 654 -15.12 -17.36 8.13
C ASP A 654 -14.34 -16.06 7.94
N TYR A 655 -13.23 -15.88 8.65
CA TYR A 655 -12.36 -14.73 8.45
C TYR A 655 -11.73 -14.67 7.05
N ALA A 656 -11.46 -15.80 6.39
CA ALA A 656 -10.99 -15.80 5.01
C ALA A 656 -12.04 -15.21 4.04
N ARG A 657 -13.35 -15.45 4.30
CA ARG A 657 -14.44 -14.82 3.53
C ARG A 657 -14.51 -13.32 3.77
N TRP A 658 -14.34 -12.89 5.03
CA TRP A 658 -14.23 -11.48 5.38
C TRP A 658 -13.05 -10.79 4.68
N VAL A 659 -11.86 -11.37 4.76
CA VAL A 659 -10.65 -10.82 4.09
C VAL A 659 -10.82 -10.76 2.59
N ARG A 660 -11.40 -11.80 1.95
CA ARG A 660 -11.69 -11.78 0.51
C ARG A 660 -12.63 -10.65 0.12
N SER A 661 -13.64 -10.35 0.93
CA SER A 661 -14.55 -9.21 0.70
C SER A 661 -13.79 -7.87 0.69
N LEU A 662 -12.80 -7.71 1.58
CA LEU A 662 -11.97 -6.51 1.67
C LEU A 662 -10.95 -6.38 0.54
N LEU A 663 -10.37 -7.50 0.11
CA LEU A 663 -9.44 -7.57 -1.04
C LEU A 663 -10.13 -7.16 -2.33
N ARG A 664 -11.35 -7.66 -2.55
CA ARG A 664 -12.11 -7.42 -3.78
C ARG A 664 -12.97 -6.16 -3.76
N GLU A 665 -13.14 -5.56 -2.58
CA GLU A 665 -14.10 -4.48 -2.37
C GLU A 665 -15.51 -4.89 -2.81
N GLU A 666 -15.86 -6.13 -2.50
CA GLU A 666 -17.10 -6.81 -2.85
C GLU A 666 -17.76 -7.32 -1.56
N GLY A 667 -19.09 -7.45 -1.58
CA GLY A 667 -19.85 -7.95 -0.44
C GLY A 667 -20.71 -6.87 0.22
N PRO A 668 -21.05 -7.02 1.51
CA PRO A 668 -22.07 -6.17 2.14
C PRO A 668 -21.60 -4.75 2.42
N VAL A 669 -20.29 -4.53 2.54
CA VAL A 669 -19.72 -3.18 2.67
C VAL A 669 -19.75 -2.50 1.30
N PRO A 670 -20.39 -1.32 1.15
CA PRO A 670 -20.44 -0.62 -0.13
C PRO A 670 -19.04 -0.30 -0.64
N LYS A 671 -18.83 -0.38 -1.97
CA LYS A 671 -17.54 -0.07 -2.59
C LYS A 671 -16.98 1.30 -2.17
N ALA A 672 -17.84 2.32 -2.05
CA ALA A 672 -17.45 3.65 -1.59
C ALA A 672 -16.89 3.66 -0.15
N ALA A 673 -17.36 2.77 0.72
CA ALA A 673 -16.93 2.66 2.11
C ALA A 673 -15.56 1.98 2.28
N HIS A 674 -15.15 1.10 1.35
CA HIS A 674 -13.86 0.41 1.44
C HIS A 674 -12.66 1.36 1.47
N ALA A 675 -12.71 2.46 0.72
CA ALA A 675 -11.67 3.47 0.72
C ALA A 675 -11.50 4.11 2.10
N ALA A 676 -12.60 4.44 2.78
CA ALA A 676 -12.57 5.05 4.10
C ALA A 676 -11.97 4.13 5.17
N LEU A 677 -12.31 2.83 5.12
CA LEU A 677 -11.79 1.81 6.05
C LEU A 677 -10.27 1.61 5.92
N LYS A 678 -9.72 1.83 4.72
CA LYS A 678 -8.32 1.60 4.38
C LYS A 678 -7.47 2.87 4.37
N THR A 679 -8.07 4.06 4.45
CA THR A 679 -7.32 5.32 4.44
C THR A 679 -6.62 5.55 5.79
N PRO A 680 -5.28 5.72 5.82
CA PRO A 680 -4.54 6.03 7.04
C PRO A 680 -5.02 7.36 7.67
N ARG A 681 -5.24 7.38 8.99
CA ARG A 681 -5.77 8.54 9.74
C ARG A 681 -4.82 9.05 10.82
N MET A 682 -3.93 8.21 11.32
CA MET A 682 -2.95 8.57 12.34
C MET A 682 -1.66 7.78 12.15
N VAL A 683 -0.50 8.45 12.15
CA VAL A 683 0.80 7.77 12.10
C VAL A 683 1.13 7.22 13.48
N MET A 684 1.58 5.96 13.54
CA MET A 684 2.02 5.31 14.77
C MET A 684 3.48 5.70 15.10
N PRO A 685 3.96 5.49 16.33
CA PRO A 685 5.33 5.83 16.70
C PRO A 685 6.39 5.23 15.75
N PRO A 686 7.55 5.86 15.53
CA PRO A 686 8.58 5.39 14.58
C PRO A 686 8.98 3.93 14.76
N ASP A 687 9.03 3.45 16.01
CA ASP A 687 9.36 2.07 16.35
C ASP A 687 8.36 1.05 15.82
N SER A 688 7.19 1.47 15.34
CA SER A 688 6.23 0.61 14.63
C SER A 688 6.73 0.15 13.26
N ARG A 689 7.78 0.77 12.70
CA ARG A 689 8.34 0.38 11.40
C ARG A 689 8.75 -1.09 11.36
N LYS A 690 9.18 -1.72 12.47
CA LYS A 690 9.67 -3.12 12.59
C LYS A 690 9.54 -3.96 11.30
N GLY A 691 10.53 -3.93 10.41
CA GLY A 691 10.55 -4.73 9.17
C GLY A 691 9.71 -4.23 7.97
N PHE A 692 8.78 -3.31 8.18
CA PHE A 692 8.07 -2.56 7.13
C PHE A 692 8.95 -1.47 6.49
N ASP A 693 8.51 -0.99 5.33
CA ASP A 693 9.23 0.03 4.56
C ASP A 693 9.15 1.41 5.24
N ALA A 694 8.07 1.67 5.99
CA ALA A 694 7.82 2.91 6.73
C ALA A 694 7.16 2.63 8.10
N PRO A 695 7.20 3.59 9.05
CA PRO A 695 6.37 3.53 10.25
C PRO A 695 4.92 3.22 9.90
N MET A 696 4.27 2.40 10.71
CA MET A 696 2.87 2.05 10.47
C MET A 696 1.99 3.29 10.70
N ALA A 697 0.82 3.26 10.06
CA ALA A 697 -0.27 4.15 10.35
C ALA A 697 -1.51 3.34 10.73
N TYR A 698 -2.46 4.00 11.37
CA TYR A 698 -3.74 3.42 11.76
C TYR A 698 -4.86 4.06 10.95
N ALA A 699 -5.68 3.23 10.32
CA ALA A 699 -6.88 3.59 9.57
C ALA A 699 -8.12 3.42 10.47
N LEU A 700 -9.22 2.87 9.96
CA LEU A 700 -10.42 2.58 10.78
C LEU A 700 -10.45 1.08 11.10
N GLY A 701 -9.91 0.71 12.27
CA GLY A 701 -9.82 -0.69 12.71
C GLY A 701 -8.75 -1.51 11.99
N TRP A 702 -7.83 -0.87 11.27
CA TRP A 702 -6.70 -1.51 10.58
C TRP A 702 -5.41 -0.74 10.81
N MET A 703 -4.33 -1.45 11.07
CA MET A 703 -2.97 -0.91 10.91
C MET A 703 -2.55 -1.09 9.45
N THR A 704 -1.77 -0.17 8.91
CA THR A 704 -1.32 -0.21 7.51
C THR A 704 0.07 0.39 7.34
N SER A 705 0.83 -0.18 6.41
CA SER A 705 2.12 0.33 5.95
C SER A 705 2.40 -0.22 4.54
N THR A 706 3.64 -0.15 4.12
CA THR A 706 4.16 -0.85 2.95
C THR A 706 5.21 -1.88 3.37
N TYR A 707 5.21 -3.03 2.70
CA TYR A 707 6.21 -4.08 2.88
C TYR A 707 6.72 -4.51 1.51
N LYS A 708 8.01 -4.28 1.25
CA LYS A 708 8.64 -4.56 -0.05
C LYS A 708 7.87 -3.92 -1.22
N GLY A 709 7.38 -2.70 -1.04
CA GLY A 709 6.64 -1.95 -2.05
C GLY A 709 5.16 -2.31 -2.18
N HIS A 710 4.64 -3.27 -1.41
CA HIS A 710 3.23 -3.65 -1.43
C HIS A 710 2.49 -3.09 -0.22
N ARG A 711 1.27 -2.59 -0.43
CA ARG A 711 0.43 -2.10 0.67
C ARG A 711 -0.07 -3.28 1.49
N VAL A 712 0.12 -3.17 2.80
CA VAL A 712 -0.32 -4.19 3.76
C VAL A 712 -1.30 -3.57 4.75
N TYR A 713 -2.34 -4.33 5.06
CA TYR A 713 -3.27 -4.05 6.13
C TYR A 713 -3.23 -5.21 7.11
N THR A 714 -3.19 -4.89 8.40
CA THR A 714 -3.12 -5.90 9.44
C THR A 714 -3.85 -5.45 10.70
N HIS A 715 -4.37 -6.42 11.44
CA HIS A 715 -4.81 -6.20 12.80
C HIS A 715 -4.62 -7.49 13.62
N GLY A 716 -3.94 -7.36 14.75
CA GLY A 716 -3.80 -8.43 15.74
C GLY A 716 -4.94 -8.40 16.76
N GLY A 717 -5.27 -9.56 17.30
CA GLY A 717 -6.23 -9.75 18.37
C GLY A 717 -5.60 -10.58 19.46
N GLY A 718 -5.73 -10.13 20.70
CA GLY A 718 -5.38 -10.88 21.89
C GLY A 718 -6.52 -10.80 22.88
N MET A 719 -6.86 -11.93 23.52
CA MET A 719 -7.95 -12.03 24.47
C MET A 719 -7.64 -13.14 25.48
N GLU A 720 -7.23 -12.77 26.69
CA GLU A 720 -6.70 -13.70 27.71
C GLU A 720 -5.72 -14.71 27.12
N THR A 721 -6.22 -15.91 26.80
CA THR A 721 -5.48 -17.08 26.31
C THR A 721 -5.69 -17.35 24.83
N TYR A 722 -6.01 -16.35 24.04
CA TYR A 722 -6.19 -16.48 22.59
C TYR A 722 -5.43 -15.40 21.83
N GLY A 723 -4.93 -15.78 20.66
CA GLY A 723 -4.28 -14.87 19.71
C GLY A 723 -4.85 -15.06 18.30
N ALA A 724 -5.10 -13.95 17.61
CA ALA A 724 -5.48 -13.94 16.20
C ALA A 724 -4.69 -12.87 15.44
N ASP A 725 -4.31 -13.13 14.20
CA ASP A 725 -3.67 -12.14 13.33
C ASP A 725 -4.21 -12.22 11.92
N ILE A 726 -4.38 -11.06 11.31
CA ILE A 726 -4.92 -10.91 9.95
C ILE A 726 -3.95 -10.05 9.18
N PHE A 727 -3.60 -10.48 7.98
CA PHE A 727 -2.79 -9.73 7.01
C PHE A 727 -3.47 -9.80 5.66
N PHE A 728 -3.53 -8.69 4.94
CA PHE A 728 -3.96 -8.70 3.55
C PHE A 728 -3.27 -7.62 2.71
N PHE A 729 -3.03 -7.97 1.45
CA PHE A 729 -2.31 -7.19 0.45
C PHE A 729 -3.23 -7.02 -0.77
N PRO A 730 -3.99 -5.90 -0.86
CA PRO A 730 -4.93 -5.69 -1.96
C PRO A 730 -4.27 -5.76 -3.34
N ASP A 731 -3.03 -5.25 -3.45
CA ASP A 731 -2.28 -5.21 -4.72
C ASP A 731 -1.83 -6.61 -5.20
N LEU A 732 -1.92 -7.61 -4.34
CA LEU A 732 -1.53 -9.00 -4.59
C LEU A 732 -2.70 -9.98 -4.61
N ASP A 733 -3.91 -9.50 -4.29
CA ASP A 733 -5.08 -10.34 -3.99
C ASP A 733 -4.73 -11.50 -3.01
N TYR A 734 -3.98 -11.16 -1.95
CA TYR A 734 -3.39 -12.11 -1.03
C TYR A 734 -3.71 -11.78 0.43
N GLY A 735 -3.95 -12.80 1.25
CA GLY A 735 -4.15 -12.61 2.69
C GLY A 735 -3.84 -13.86 3.51
N VAL A 736 -3.57 -13.65 4.79
CA VAL A 736 -3.30 -14.71 5.77
C VAL A 736 -4.08 -14.41 7.05
N VAL A 737 -4.69 -15.44 7.61
CA VAL A 737 -5.41 -15.40 8.90
C VAL A 737 -4.85 -16.49 9.79
N THR A 738 -4.50 -16.16 11.03
CA THR A 738 -4.04 -17.14 12.03
C THR A 738 -4.82 -16.99 13.32
N MET A 739 -5.11 -18.10 14.01
CA MET A 739 -5.80 -18.11 15.32
C MET A 739 -5.23 -19.21 16.20
N GLY A 740 -4.99 -18.95 17.49
CA GLY A 740 -4.43 -19.93 18.44
C GLY A 740 -4.95 -19.73 19.87
N ASN A 741 -4.68 -20.70 20.74
CA ASN A 741 -5.27 -20.84 22.08
C ASN A 741 -4.27 -20.74 23.25
N THR A 742 -3.31 -19.81 23.15
CA THR A 742 -2.47 -19.35 24.27
C THR A 742 -2.33 -17.83 24.33
N ALA A 743 -2.12 -17.33 25.54
CA ALA A 743 -1.84 -15.92 25.80
C ALA A 743 -0.49 -15.51 25.18
N ILE A 744 -0.46 -14.45 24.38
CA ILE A 744 0.75 -13.82 23.81
C ILE A 744 1.48 -14.69 22.77
N THR A 745 1.87 -15.92 23.11
CA THR A 745 2.67 -16.81 22.26
C THR A 745 1.90 -17.30 21.04
N SER A 746 0.57 -17.41 21.08
CA SER A 746 -0.22 -17.68 19.87
C SER A 746 -0.08 -16.61 18.80
N ASN A 747 -0.03 -15.32 19.18
CA ASN A 747 0.23 -14.24 18.22
C ASN A 747 1.66 -14.29 17.70
N VAL A 748 2.63 -14.66 18.55
CA VAL A 748 4.02 -14.85 18.11
C VAL A 748 4.09 -15.92 17.02
N VAL A 749 3.60 -17.13 17.29
CA VAL A 749 3.62 -18.22 16.31
C VAL A 749 2.79 -17.84 15.07
N GLY A 750 1.60 -17.26 15.25
CA GLY A 750 0.74 -16.79 14.16
C GLY A 750 1.47 -15.81 13.22
N GLN A 751 2.14 -14.80 13.78
CA GLN A 751 2.89 -13.83 12.99
C GLN A 751 4.14 -14.43 12.33
N LEU A 752 4.87 -15.33 13.00
CA LEU A 752 6.01 -16.02 12.37
C LEU A 752 5.56 -16.81 11.15
N MET A 753 4.44 -17.54 11.28
CA MET A 753 3.88 -18.32 10.17
C MET A 753 3.35 -17.42 9.05
N ALA A 754 2.62 -16.35 9.40
CA ALA A 754 2.12 -15.38 8.43
C ALA A 754 3.27 -14.71 7.66
N TRP A 755 4.31 -14.23 8.34
CA TRP A 755 5.44 -13.59 7.67
C TRP A 755 6.28 -14.55 6.85
N LYS A 756 6.39 -15.82 7.26
CA LYS A 756 6.99 -16.84 6.39
C LYS A 756 6.19 -16.96 5.08
N LEU A 757 4.88 -17.15 5.16
CA LEU A 757 4.00 -17.30 4.00
C LEU A 757 4.02 -16.06 3.09
N ILE A 758 3.98 -14.86 3.68
CA ILE A 758 4.08 -13.59 2.95
C ILE A 758 5.43 -13.45 2.24
N ASN A 759 6.54 -13.75 2.91
CA ASN A 759 7.86 -13.67 2.30
C ASN A 759 8.06 -14.69 1.18
N ASP A 760 7.51 -15.90 1.35
CA ASP A 760 7.53 -16.94 0.32
C ASP A 760 6.69 -16.51 -0.90
N LYS A 761 5.50 -15.94 -0.68
CA LYS A 761 4.63 -15.37 -1.72
C LYS A 761 5.32 -14.26 -2.51
N LEU A 762 6.06 -13.39 -1.81
CA LEU A 762 6.79 -12.27 -2.40
C LEU A 762 8.15 -12.66 -3.00
N GLY A 763 8.61 -13.89 -2.79
CA GLY A 763 9.94 -14.33 -3.24
C GLY A 763 11.08 -13.58 -2.55
N VAL A 764 10.89 -13.10 -1.32
CA VAL A 764 11.91 -12.33 -0.58
C VAL A 764 13.08 -13.27 -0.25
N PRO A 765 14.31 -12.98 -0.69
CA PRO A 765 15.49 -13.78 -0.36
C PRO A 765 15.70 -13.86 1.16
N GLU A 766 16.10 -15.02 1.67
CA GLU A 766 16.24 -15.26 3.12
C GLU A 766 17.08 -14.19 3.83
N LYS A 767 18.20 -13.79 3.23
CA LYS A 767 19.10 -12.73 3.73
C LYS A 767 18.48 -11.33 3.82
N GLU A 768 17.33 -11.11 3.18
CA GLU A 768 16.60 -9.83 3.13
C GLU A 768 15.30 -9.84 3.94
N ARG A 769 14.99 -10.98 4.56
CA ARG A 769 13.84 -11.14 5.45
C ARG A 769 14.16 -10.50 6.81
N SER A 770 13.15 -9.89 7.42
CA SER A 770 13.27 -9.39 8.78
C SER A 770 13.34 -10.54 9.77
N ASP A 771 14.16 -10.40 10.81
CA ASP A 771 14.28 -11.38 11.91
C ASP A 771 13.12 -11.25 12.90
N TRP A 772 11.95 -11.69 12.46
CA TRP A 772 10.73 -11.64 13.27
C TRP A 772 10.82 -12.50 14.53
N GLU A 773 11.55 -13.62 14.46
CA GLU A 773 11.74 -14.52 15.60
C GLU A 773 12.64 -13.90 16.66
N GLY A 774 13.77 -13.29 16.25
CA GLY A 774 14.63 -12.53 17.16
C GLY A 774 13.92 -11.36 17.81
N PHE A 775 13.07 -10.63 17.06
CA PHE A 775 12.24 -9.57 17.62
C PHE A 775 11.24 -10.10 18.67
N ALA A 776 10.59 -11.23 18.38
CA ALA A 776 9.65 -11.85 19.31
C ALA A 776 10.35 -12.34 20.58
N LYS A 777 11.48 -13.05 20.44
CA LYS A 777 12.30 -13.54 21.57
C LYS A 777 12.73 -12.41 22.48
N LYS A 778 13.32 -11.36 21.89
CA LYS A 778 13.75 -10.19 22.64
C LYS A 778 12.58 -9.54 23.41
N ALA A 779 11.45 -9.30 22.75
CA ALA A 779 10.29 -8.67 23.40
C ALA A 779 9.70 -9.56 24.51
N PHE A 780 9.71 -10.88 24.32
CA PHE A 780 9.23 -11.83 25.30
C PHE A 780 10.17 -11.94 26.52
N ASP A 781 11.48 -11.99 26.29
CA ASP A 781 12.50 -12.00 27.36
C ASP A 781 12.44 -10.70 28.18
N GLU A 782 12.31 -9.54 27.52
CA GLU A 782 12.12 -8.25 28.18
C GLU A 782 10.85 -8.22 29.04
N MET A 783 9.78 -8.88 28.58
CA MET A 783 8.53 -8.99 29.34
C MET A 783 8.67 -9.89 30.57
N LEU A 784 9.36 -11.03 30.45
CA LEU A 784 9.62 -11.92 31.58
C LEU A 784 10.51 -11.26 32.63
N ALA A 785 11.56 -10.56 32.19
CA ALA A 785 12.49 -9.84 33.06
C ALA A 785 11.95 -8.48 33.53
N ALA A 786 10.75 -8.06 33.12
CA ALA A 786 10.28 -6.70 33.37
C ALA A 786 10.21 -6.37 34.87
N ALA A 787 9.81 -7.35 35.69
CA ALA A 787 9.70 -7.23 37.13
C ALA A 787 11.07 -7.17 37.84
N ASP A 788 12.13 -7.70 37.21
CA ASP A 788 13.48 -7.69 37.78
C ASP A 788 14.03 -6.26 37.80
N GLY A 789 14.44 -5.80 38.98
CA GLY A 789 14.93 -4.44 39.18
C GLY A 789 13.85 -3.36 38.99
N ALA A 790 12.55 -3.71 39.03
CA ALA A 790 11.46 -2.74 38.85
C ALA A 790 11.52 -1.60 39.86
N VAL A 791 11.91 -1.87 41.12
CA VAL A 791 12.10 -0.86 42.16
C VAL A 791 13.14 0.19 41.76
N ASP A 792 14.29 -0.23 41.23
CA ASP A 792 15.36 0.68 40.74
C ASP A 792 14.92 1.49 39.54
N ARG A 793 14.22 0.86 38.59
CA ARG A 793 13.76 1.50 37.35
C ARG A 793 12.68 2.55 37.63
N LEU A 794 11.72 2.24 38.50
CA LEU A 794 10.59 3.11 38.80
C LEU A 794 10.96 4.21 39.81
N TYR A 795 11.88 3.93 40.73
CA TYR A 795 12.31 4.83 41.79
C TYR A 795 13.84 4.93 41.87
N PRO A 796 14.50 5.48 40.82
CA PRO A 796 15.96 5.57 40.76
C PRO A 796 16.56 6.51 41.82
N GLY A 797 15.76 7.41 42.38
CA GLY A 797 16.16 8.35 43.42
C GLY A 797 15.66 7.99 44.83
N ARG A 798 15.28 6.73 45.09
CA ARG A 798 14.83 6.33 46.44
C ARG A 798 15.95 6.44 47.46
N ALA A 799 15.58 6.63 48.73
CA ALA A 799 16.55 6.64 49.82
C ALA A 799 17.25 5.27 49.95
N ASP A 800 18.55 5.30 50.28
CA ASP A 800 19.35 4.12 50.59
C ASP A 800 20.08 4.32 51.94
N PRO A 801 19.71 3.59 53.01
CA PRO A 801 18.66 2.56 53.04
C PRO A 801 17.24 3.14 52.88
N PRO A 802 16.25 2.34 52.43
CA PRO A 802 14.86 2.75 52.34
C PRO A 802 14.31 3.36 53.63
N LEU A 803 13.56 4.46 53.52
CA LEU A 803 12.85 5.01 54.67
C LEU A 803 11.75 4.02 55.10
N PRO A 804 11.56 3.79 56.42
CA PRO A 804 10.47 2.95 56.89
C PRO A 804 9.12 3.60 56.56
N ARG A 805 8.09 2.76 56.42
CA ARG A 805 6.69 3.19 56.38
C ARG A 805 6.34 3.95 57.65
N ALA A 806 5.55 5.00 57.52
CA ALA A 806 5.09 5.77 58.68
C ALA A 806 4.09 5.00 59.55
N LEU A 807 3.35 4.03 58.98
CA LEU A 807 2.32 3.25 59.67
C LEU A 807 2.60 1.74 59.64
N PRO A 808 1.98 0.96 60.56
CA PRO A 808 1.91 -0.50 60.45
C PRO A 808 1.29 -0.97 59.12
N LEU A 809 1.73 -2.13 58.60
CA LEU A 809 1.24 -2.69 57.32
C LEU A 809 -0.29 -2.75 57.21
N GLY A 810 -0.97 -3.13 58.31
CA GLY A 810 -2.42 -3.27 58.35
C GLY A 810 -3.18 -1.97 58.13
N ASP A 811 -2.58 -0.82 58.44
CA ASP A 811 -3.25 0.48 58.29
C ASP A 811 -3.34 0.93 56.82
N TYR A 812 -2.55 0.30 55.94
CA TYR A 812 -2.63 0.46 54.48
C TYR A 812 -3.71 -0.42 53.85
N ALA A 813 -4.18 -1.47 54.53
CA ALA A 813 -5.30 -2.28 54.06
C ALA A 813 -6.62 -1.50 54.19
N GLY A 814 -7.58 -1.81 53.32
CA GLY A 814 -8.88 -1.16 53.27
C GLY A 814 -9.44 -1.08 51.85
N THR A 815 -10.60 -0.45 51.72
CA THR A 815 -11.28 -0.26 50.44
C THR A 815 -10.97 1.13 49.89
N TYR A 816 -10.42 1.18 48.68
CA TYR A 816 -10.07 2.39 47.97
C TYR A 816 -10.98 2.55 46.74
N PHE A 817 -11.64 3.70 46.58
CA PHE A 817 -12.66 3.91 45.55
C PHE A 817 -12.25 4.99 44.55
N HIS A 818 -12.53 4.72 43.28
CA HIS A 818 -12.52 5.70 42.19
C HIS A 818 -13.73 5.47 41.29
N ALA A 819 -14.38 6.54 40.82
CA ALA A 819 -15.67 6.43 40.11
C ALA A 819 -15.66 5.49 38.89
N ALA A 820 -14.58 5.49 38.10
CA ALA A 820 -14.41 4.56 36.97
C ALA A 820 -13.73 3.23 37.34
N TYR A 821 -12.74 3.24 38.23
CA TYR A 821 -11.96 2.04 38.57
C TYR A 821 -12.62 1.22 39.70
N ARG A 822 -13.76 1.71 40.21
CA ARG A 822 -14.55 1.17 41.32
C ARG A 822 -13.67 0.91 42.55
N ASN A 823 -14.00 -0.15 43.30
CA ASN A 823 -13.28 -0.51 44.51
C ASN A 823 -11.98 -1.26 44.17
N ILE A 824 -10.92 -0.90 44.89
CA ILE A 824 -9.72 -1.71 45.08
C ILE A 824 -9.68 -2.07 46.56
N ILE A 825 -9.91 -3.34 46.85
CA ILE A 825 -9.84 -3.87 48.21
C ILE A 825 -8.40 -4.34 48.43
N VAL A 826 -7.66 -3.60 49.24
CA VAL A 826 -6.27 -3.93 49.60
C VAL A 826 -6.29 -4.69 50.91
N GLU A 827 -5.75 -5.91 50.88
CA GLU A 827 -5.72 -6.84 52.00
C GLU A 827 -4.28 -7.19 52.40
N VAL A 828 -4.10 -7.52 53.68
CA VAL A 828 -2.82 -8.06 54.16
C VAL A 828 -2.84 -9.58 54.01
N MET A 829 -1.89 -10.12 53.24
CA MET A 829 -1.75 -11.55 53.00
C MET A 829 -0.37 -12.05 53.44
N ASP A 830 -0.26 -13.31 53.82
CA ASP A 830 1.03 -13.96 54.03
C ASP A 830 1.70 -14.22 52.67
N LYS A 831 3.01 -13.99 52.57
CA LYS A 831 3.76 -14.25 51.34
C LYS A 831 3.79 -15.75 51.03
N SER A 832 3.56 -16.08 49.76
CA SER A 832 3.55 -17.45 49.24
C SER A 832 4.95 -18.09 49.12
N ASP A 833 6.03 -17.36 49.38
CA ASP A 833 7.42 -17.79 49.21
C ASP A 833 7.99 -18.61 50.39
N GLY A 834 7.15 -19.03 51.33
CA GLY A 834 7.51 -20.02 52.36
C GLY A 834 8.46 -19.53 53.45
N ILE A 835 8.77 -18.23 53.49
CA ILE A 835 9.50 -17.62 54.62
C ILE A 835 8.47 -17.19 55.66
N ASP A 836 8.37 -18.01 56.71
CA ASP A 836 7.44 -17.86 57.83
C ASP A 836 7.47 -16.42 58.39
N GLY A 837 6.34 -15.70 58.29
CA GLY A 837 6.11 -14.39 58.93
C GLY A 837 6.26 -13.12 58.07
N LYS A 838 6.56 -13.19 56.77
CA LYS A 838 6.51 -11.98 55.89
C LYS A 838 5.11 -11.76 55.32
N ARG A 839 4.51 -10.61 55.62
CA ARG A 839 3.20 -10.16 55.12
C ARG A 839 3.35 -9.13 54.00
N GLU A 840 2.44 -9.13 53.04
CA GLU A 840 2.38 -8.19 51.91
C GLU A 840 0.97 -7.63 51.70
N LEU A 841 0.84 -6.58 50.89
CA LEU A 841 -0.46 -6.08 50.46
C LEU A 841 -0.82 -6.66 49.10
N LYS A 842 -2.06 -7.12 48.97
CA LYS A 842 -2.63 -7.64 47.72
C LYS A 842 -4.01 -7.07 47.46
N ALA A 843 -4.40 -6.97 46.19
CA ALA A 843 -5.75 -6.62 45.79
C ALA A 843 -6.17 -7.48 44.58
N ALA A 844 -7.07 -8.42 44.81
CA ALA A 844 -7.69 -9.20 43.73
C ALA A 844 -8.81 -8.39 43.06
N ARG A 845 -8.91 -8.50 41.73
CA ARG A 845 -9.89 -7.78 40.89
C ARG A 845 -10.63 -8.78 40.02
N GLU A 846 -11.50 -9.55 40.65
CA GLU A 846 -12.33 -10.58 39.99
C GLU A 846 -13.63 -10.02 39.38
N ASP A 847 -13.98 -8.79 39.75
CA ASP A 847 -15.19 -8.04 39.39
C ASP A 847 -15.02 -7.16 38.13
N PHE A 848 -13.92 -7.34 37.40
CA PHE A 848 -13.57 -6.59 36.19
C PHE A 848 -13.50 -7.52 34.97
N VAL A 849 -13.62 -6.91 33.78
CA VAL A 849 -13.46 -7.61 32.50
C VAL A 849 -12.13 -8.36 32.51
N TRP A 850 -11.03 -7.65 32.78
CA TRP A 850 -9.71 -8.24 32.89
C TRP A 850 -9.40 -8.61 34.33
N LYS A 851 -9.59 -9.89 34.66
CA LYS A 851 -9.34 -10.42 36.00
C LYS A 851 -7.84 -10.43 36.31
N MET A 852 -7.47 -9.92 37.47
CA MET A 852 -6.07 -9.87 37.88
C MET A 852 -5.86 -9.69 39.37
N THR A 853 -4.64 -9.91 39.83
CA THR A 853 -4.20 -9.58 41.18
C THR A 853 -3.13 -8.50 41.13
N PHE A 854 -3.27 -7.49 41.98
CA PHE A 854 -2.23 -6.49 42.24
C PHE A 854 -1.48 -6.85 43.52
N GLU A 855 -0.16 -6.89 43.45
CA GLU A 855 0.74 -7.06 44.60
C GLU A 855 1.50 -5.75 44.82
N PHE A 856 1.64 -5.32 46.08
CA PHE A 856 2.34 -4.08 46.40
C PHE A 856 3.65 -4.37 47.13
N GLU A 857 4.76 -3.91 46.57
CA GLU A 857 6.09 -3.97 47.18
C GLU A 857 6.49 -2.61 47.74
N HIS A 858 6.90 -2.56 49.01
CA HIS A 858 7.33 -1.32 49.64
C HIS A 858 8.68 -0.85 49.09
N VAL A 859 8.78 0.42 48.73
CA VAL A 859 10.00 1.01 48.16
C VAL A 859 10.76 1.85 49.17
N SER A 860 10.13 2.91 49.68
CA SER A 860 10.70 3.84 50.67
C SER A 860 9.62 4.81 51.11
N GLY A 861 9.47 5.03 52.42
CA GLY A 861 8.41 5.89 52.96
C GLY A 861 7.04 5.37 52.54
N GLU A 862 6.27 6.20 51.85
CA GLU A 862 4.91 5.88 51.39
C GLU A 862 4.83 5.47 49.91
N PHE A 863 5.99 5.23 49.27
CA PHE A 863 6.08 4.80 47.87
C PHE A 863 6.18 3.28 47.75
N TRP A 864 5.47 2.74 46.76
CA TRP A 864 5.31 1.31 46.50
C TRP A 864 5.39 1.01 45.01
N VAL A 865 5.77 -0.20 44.64
CA VAL A 865 5.58 -0.74 43.28
C VAL A 865 4.29 -1.55 43.26
N ILE A 866 3.50 -1.40 42.18
CA ILE A 866 2.37 -2.29 41.89
C ILE A 866 2.84 -3.32 40.85
N TYR A 867 2.72 -4.59 41.18
CA TYR A 867 2.84 -5.70 40.24
C TYR A 867 1.45 -6.24 39.93
N GLY A 868 1.00 -6.08 38.69
CA GLY A 868 -0.25 -6.66 38.21
C GLY A 868 0.00 -7.97 37.48
N GLU A 869 -0.68 -9.01 37.94
CA GLU A 869 -0.67 -10.35 37.36
C GLU A 869 -2.05 -10.68 36.78
N PRO A 870 -2.22 -10.59 35.45
CA PRO A 870 -3.46 -11.02 34.80
C PRO A 870 -3.71 -12.51 35.01
N ARG A 871 -4.98 -12.87 35.13
CA ARG A 871 -5.41 -14.27 35.09
C ARG A 871 -4.96 -14.90 33.76
N GLY A 872 -4.41 -16.12 33.83
CA GLY A 872 -3.95 -16.83 32.64
C GLY A 872 -2.66 -16.27 32.02
N SER A 873 -1.88 -15.49 32.78
CA SER A 873 -0.56 -15.02 32.34
C SER A 873 0.58 -16.01 32.62
N GLY A 874 0.30 -17.16 33.27
CA GLY A 874 1.34 -18.14 33.60
C GLY A 874 2.39 -17.59 34.57
N GLY A 875 1.99 -16.68 35.46
CA GLY A 875 2.88 -16.00 36.40
C GLY A 875 3.63 -14.78 35.82
N VAL A 876 3.35 -14.36 34.59
CA VAL A 876 4.02 -13.17 34.03
C VAL A 876 3.40 -11.88 34.57
N ARG A 877 4.21 -11.09 35.28
CA ARG A 877 3.83 -9.75 35.78
C ARG A 877 3.91 -8.73 34.65
N THR A 878 2.95 -8.77 33.74
CA THR A 878 2.89 -7.90 32.56
C THR A 878 2.56 -6.44 32.89
N GLN A 879 2.15 -6.16 34.13
CA GLN A 879 1.81 -4.82 34.57
C GLN A 879 2.69 -4.39 35.74
N LEU A 880 3.37 -3.27 35.56
CA LEU A 880 4.30 -2.70 36.53
C LEU A 880 4.01 -1.23 36.67
N GLY A 881 3.88 -0.75 37.90
CA GLY A 881 3.37 0.59 38.15
C GLY A 881 3.89 1.21 39.45
N LYS A 882 3.63 2.51 39.62
CA LYS A 882 3.96 3.26 40.84
C LYS A 882 2.73 3.38 41.71
N ALA A 883 2.89 3.20 43.01
CA ALA A 883 1.88 3.49 44.01
C ALA A 883 2.42 4.43 45.08
N GLU A 884 1.54 5.28 45.60
CA GLU A 884 1.80 6.10 46.77
C GLU A 884 0.56 6.13 47.66
N PHE A 885 0.69 5.68 48.91
CA PHE A 885 -0.37 5.85 49.90
C PHE A 885 -0.26 7.25 50.52
N LYS A 886 -1.36 7.99 50.53
CA LYS A 886 -1.41 9.34 51.09
C LYS A 886 -1.87 9.27 52.54
N ILE A 887 -0.99 9.69 53.45
CA ILE A 887 -1.32 9.87 54.86
C ILE A 887 -1.83 11.29 55.04
N GLY A 888 -3.05 11.42 55.57
CA GLY A 888 -3.64 12.72 55.83
C GLY A 888 -3.27 13.32 57.17
N ILE A 889 -3.85 14.49 57.47
CA ILE A 889 -3.61 15.24 58.71
C ILE A 889 -4.03 14.46 59.97
N THR A 890 -4.89 13.45 59.79
CA THR A 890 -5.37 12.56 60.85
C THR A 890 -4.35 11.49 61.25
N GLY A 891 -3.22 11.38 60.53
CA GLY A 891 -2.23 10.33 60.72
C GLY A 891 -2.69 8.96 60.20
N LYS A 892 -3.75 8.92 59.38
CA LYS A 892 -4.28 7.70 58.74
C LYS A 892 -4.08 7.77 57.23
N VAL A 893 -4.05 6.62 56.58
CA VAL A 893 -4.10 6.53 55.12
C VAL A 893 -5.48 7.02 54.65
N GLU A 894 -5.50 8.02 53.78
CA GLU A 894 -6.73 8.64 53.24
C GLU A 894 -6.91 8.38 51.74
N ALA A 895 -5.84 8.05 51.01
CA ALA A 895 -5.93 7.75 49.58
C ALA A 895 -4.81 6.84 49.08
N LEU A 896 -5.03 6.21 47.92
CA LEU A 896 -4.04 5.48 47.13
C LEU A 896 -3.90 6.17 45.78
N LYS A 897 -2.72 6.68 45.47
CA LYS A 897 -2.35 7.16 44.14
C LYS A 897 -1.69 6.01 43.38
N ALA A 898 -2.17 5.68 42.19
CA ALA A 898 -1.65 4.58 41.38
C ALA A 898 -1.40 5.02 39.93
N GLU A 899 -0.24 4.67 39.41
CA GLU A 899 0.10 4.66 37.98
C GLU A 899 0.22 3.20 37.59
N PHE A 900 -0.67 2.75 36.71
CA PHE A 900 -0.84 1.33 36.41
C PHE A 900 0.19 0.77 35.42
N PHE A 901 0.97 1.63 34.75
CA PHE A 901 2.01 1.24 33.78
C PHE A 901 3.31 2.02 33.99
N GLN A 902 4.44 1.36 33.77
CA GLN A 902 5.78 1.87 34.09
C GLN A 902 6.19 3.08 33.26
N ASP A 903 5.58 3.26 32.08
CA ASP A 903 5.80 4.38 31.17
C ASP A 903 4.84 5.56 31.42
N GLY A 904 3.98 5.46 32.44
CA GLY A 904 2.97 6.47 32.78
C GLY A 904 1.89 6.63 31.70
N SER A 905 1.78 5.69 30.77
CA SER A 905 0.90 5.82 29.59
C SER A 905 -0.59 5.90 29.90
N GLU A 906 -1.03 5.45 31.09
CA GLU A 906 -2.42 5.57 31.56
C GLU A 906 -2.64 6.75 32.52
N GLY A 907 -1.61 7.55 32.78
CA GLY A 907 -1.66 8.64 33.75
C GLY A 907 -1.76 8.16 35.20
N VAL A 908 -2.10 9.11 36.07
CA VAL A 908 -2.21 8.92 37.52
C VAL A 908 -3.68 8.80 37.90
N VAL A 909 -4.03 7.76 38.65
CA VAL A 909 -5.37 7.56 39.23
C VAL A 909 -5.30 7.74 40.74
N LEU A 910 -6.24 8.51 41.30
CA LEU A 910 -6.36 8.72 42.74
C LEU A 910 -7.60 7.99 43.25
N PHE A 911 -7.41 7.10 44.21
CA PHE A 911 -8.49 6.39 44.89
C PHE A 911 -8.63 6.92 46.32
N GLU A 912 -9.85 7.23 46.74
CA GLU A 912 -10.15 7.65 48.10
C GLU A 912 -10.37 6.44 49.00
N LYS A 913 -9.78 6.42 50.21
CA LYS A 913 -10.01 5.33 51.16
C LYS A 913 -11.39 5.51 51.81
N ILE A 914 -12.29 4.55 51.62
CA ILE A 914 -13.68 4.61 52.09
C ILE A 914 -14.01 3.61 53.21
N ALA A 915 -13.18 2.58 53.43
CA ALA A 915 -13.33 1.62 54.52
C ALA A 915 -11.97 1.11 55.01
#